data_AF-A0A7C3H328-F1
#
_entry.id   AF-A0A7C3H328-F1
#
_cell.length_a   1.000
_cell.length_b   1.000
_cell.length_c   1.000
_cell.angle_alpha   90.00
_cell.angle_beta   90.00
_cell.angle_gamma   90.00
#
_symmetry.space_group_name_H-M   'P 1'
#
loop_
_entity.id
_entity.type
_entity.pdbx_description
1 polymer ?
#
loop_
_entity_poly.entity_id
_entity_poly.type
_entity_poly.pdbx_seq_one_letter_code
_entity_poly.pdbx_strand_id
1 'polypeptide(L)'
;MNLQKIMCLLRLNTPFFRQLSVNLLLIGVIILLSACVNEGGSTADNSSTSSASKTRISVSSNSVFLSKIGSQYQLSALLVDSAGTVLLEQPSFTWQSNAENIVKIDQAGLITAVALGRATVEVSGAGESKEISVEVSEENVTINGIARYEDKAYSSNGFVERKNYYKAIRFAKVDLLSESGGDVLQTTYTDANGNFSFTGALTSQQRISVYARTSDALGLDLQVKDRVGALYAVSKAVDLSDLNNFFVNISVAQKAVSAFNILDVFTNAAQFMMANTDAGTVTLTAFWQPNNDAGTYFCTGFDASYCLQGAGVYVYSAQNGDTDDFDDDVLYHEFGHYFADALSRDDSFGGCHLLSSKDLDLRLAWSEGFGDFFPVGVKSWLSDPARVHLLSSVDSLPATAYVDTYGSTAQIYIDLAVMSQIRYSSAANEMAIAKILWSLSERFGVPAVFRVLTDYLPTIGEQSVNLESFWDGWLLEYTPNDGELTTLRSIFNERLVYYQEDEFENDNLADELRKATLGVKETHYLYSDTLSTDVDVIAFDVEAGKQYTLKTSGLTSGADTHISVLNNGQNPLMVNGLAVENDDATANAYYSYDPVCGSSRVKNNATALSSEIVFTAQTTGIYYAKVRTTTDTEPFLAAGRYGTYDFQVKQN
;
A
#
# COMPACT_ATOMS: atom_id res chain seq x y z
N MET A 1 -57.59 16.97 21.07
CA MET A 1 -57.82 15.57 20.67
C MET A 1 -56.49 14.84 20.77
N ASN A 2 -56.14 14.42 21.99
CA ASN A 2 -56.14 13.05 22.52
C ASN A 2 -55.06 12.15 21.88
N LEU A 3 -53.89 11.90 22.50
CA LEU A 3 -53.50 11.24 23.76
C LEU A 3 -53.27 9.71 23.64
N GLN A 4 -52.01 9.28 23.87
CA GLN A 4 -51.50 8.29 24.86
C GLN A 4 -50.21 7.61 24.33
N LYS A 5 -49.00 7.91 24.86
CA LYS A 5 -48.30 7.40 26.09
C LYS A 5 -47.86 5.92 25.96
N ILE A 6 -46.59 5.52 26.20
CA ILE A 6 -45.81 5.47 27.47
C ILE A 6 -44.28 5.37 27.12
N MET A 7 -43.37 6.32 27.44
CA MET A 7 -42.38 6.43 28.56
C MET A 7 -41.64 5.13 29.01
N CYS A 8 -40.30 5.02 29.12
CA CYS A 8 -39.38 5.77 30.00
C CYS A 8 -37.88 5.46 29.62
N LEU A 9 -37.06 6.47 29.23
CA LEU A 9 -35.87 7.06 29.93
C LEU A 9 -34.72 6.10 30.32
N LEU A 10 -33.52 6.17 29.68
CA LEU A 10 -32.33 7.06 29.94
C LEU A 10 -31.53 6.59 31.19
N ARG A 11 -30.19 6.56 31.26
CA ARG A 11 -29.14 7.37 30.62
C ARG A 11 -27.73 6.80 30.89
N LEU A 12 -26.81 7.17 30.00
CA LEU A 12 -25.34 7.22 30.11
C LEU A 12 -24.77 7.73 31.45
N ASN A 13 -23.60 7.20 31.87
CA ASN A 13 -22.31 7.94 31.93
C ASN A 13 -21.25 7.23 32.81
N THR A 14 -20.01 7.17 32.30
CA THR A 14 -18.71 7.04 33.02
C THR A 14 -18.27 8.42 33.57
N PRO A 15 -17.05 8.70 34.12
CA PRO A 15 -15.87 7.87 34.48
C PRO A 15 -15.14 8.24 35.83
N PHE A 16 -14.07 7.50 36.15
CA PHE A 16 -12.74 7.89 36.72
C PHE A 16 -12.49 8.45 38.16
N PHE A 17 -11.51 7.76 38.80
CA PHE A 17 -10.39 8.14 39.71
C PHE A 17 -10.50 8.36 41.25
N ARG A 18 -9.63 7.57 41.94
CA ARG A 18 -8.66 7.86 43.04
C ARG A 18 -9.08 8.00 44.53
N GLN A 19 -8.55 7.04 45.30
CA GLN A 19 -7.74 7.13 46.54
C GLN A 19 -8.22 7.82 47.84
N LEU A 20 -7.93 7.10 48.94
CA LEU A 20 -7.41 7.49 50.27
C LEU A 20 -8.36 7.72 51.47
N SER A 21 -8.22 6.79 52.44
CA SER A 21 -7.91 6.97 53.88
C SER A 21 -8.93 7.51 54.93
N VAL A 22 -9.04 6.68 55.99
CA VAL A 22 -8.99 7.00 57.45
C VAL A 22 -10.28 7.36 58.23
N ASN A 23 -10.54 6.50 59.23
CA ASN A 23 -11.11 6.65 60.59
C ASN A 23 -12.05 7.82 60.95
N LEU A 24 -13.09 7.48 61.73
CA LEU A 24 -13.33 7.82 63.16
C LEU A 24 -14.81 8.20 63.47
N LEU A 25 -15.24 7.88 64.71
CA LEU A 25 -16.43 8.35 65.47
C LEU A 25 -17.80 7.69 65.16
N LEU A 26 -18.73 7.42 66.09
CA LEU A 26 -18.81 7.67 67.54
C LEU A 26 -19.90 6.76 68.19
N ILE A 27 -19.73 6.59 69.50
CA ILE A 27 -20.46 5.90 70.58
C ILE A 27 -21.95 6.28 70.78
N GLY A 28 -22.74 5.33 71.31
CA GLY A 28 -23.97 5.58 72.08
C GLY A 28 -24.27 4.47 73.10
N VAL A 29 -24.16 4.78 74.39
CA VAL A 29 -24.36 3.93 75.61
C VAL A 29 -25.71 4.23 76.26
N ILE A 30 -26.31 3.29 77.03
CA ILE A 30 -27.07 3.41 78.31
C ILE A 30 -27.48 1.96 78.71
N ILE A 31 -27.01 1.30 79.79
CA ILE A 31 -27.03 1.48 81.27
C ILE A 31 -28.22 0.76 81.97
N LEU A 32 -27.89 -0.19 82.87
CA LEU A 32 -28.34 -0.43 84.28
C LEU A 32 -28.28 -1.93 84.61
N LEU A 33 -27.28 -2.41 85.37
CA LEU A 33 -27.07 -2.40 86.84
C LEU A 33 -27.65 -3.64 87.55
N SER A 34 -26.71 -4.45 88.04
CA SER A 34 -26.83 -5.68 88.80
C SER A 34 -26.69 -5.43 90.31
N ALA A 35 -27.40 -6.22 91.12
CA ALA A 35 -27.25 -6.30 92.58
C ALA A 35 -27.00 -7.75 93.02
N CYS A 36 -26.08 -7.91 93.97
CA CYS A 36 -25.56 -9.17 94.52
C CYS A 36 -26.51 -9.81 95.55
N VAL A 37 -26.54 -11.15 95.64
CA VAL A 37 -26.51 -11.94 96.89
C VAL A 37 -25.90 -13.32 96.60
N ASN A 38 -25.08 -13.80 97.53
CA ASN A 38 -24.42 -15.11 97.57
C ASN A 38 -25.21 -16.06 98.51
N GLU A 39 -25.23 -17.37 98.23
CA GLU A 39 -25.07 -18.50 99.17
C GLU A 39 -25.81 -19.80 98.73
N GLY A 40 -25.02 -20.88 98.61
CA GLY A 40 -25.26 -22.14 99.34
C GLY A 40 -26.32 -23.15 98.86
N GLY A 41 -25.85 -24.25 98.27
CA GLY A 41 -26.11 -25.60 98.84
C GLY A 41 -27.18 -26.52 98.23
N SER A 42 -26.68 -27.59 97.59
CA SER A 42 -27.13 -28.99 97.69
C SER A 42 -28.23 -29.59 96.78
N THR A 43 -27.77 -30.62 96.06
CA THR A 43 -28.38 -31.92 95.70
C THR A 43 -29.43 -32.05 94.59
N ALA A 44 -28.96 -32.73 93.52
CA ALA A 44 -29.57 -33.80 92.71
C ALA A 44 -30.92 -33.54 92.03
N ASP A 45 -30.94 -33.65 90.69
CA ASP A 45 -31.52 -34.82 90.03
C ASP A 45 -31.05 -34.95 88.57
N ASN A 46 -31.00 -36.20 88.12
CA ASN A 46 -30.56 -36.68 86.81
C ASN A 46 -31.72 -36.60 85.81
N SER A 47 -31.54 -35.90 84.68
CA SER A 47 -32.42 -36.07 83.51
C SER A 47 -31.75 -35.52 82.25
N SER A 48 -31.06 -36.41 81.56
CA SER A 48 -30.62 -36.28 80.17
C SER A 48 -31.80 -36.06 79.22
N THR A 49 -31.79 -34.95 78.49
CA THR A 49 -32.42 -34.87 77.16
C THR A 49 -31.50 -34.09 76.24
N SER A 50 -30.65 -34.81 75.50
CA SER A 50 -29.85 -34.26 74.40
C SER A 50 -30.80 -33.79 73.29
N SER A 51 -30.96 -32.48 73.13
CA SER A 51 -31.34 -31.94 71.83
C SER A 51 -30.20 -32.30 70.88
N ALA A 52 -30.42 -33.27 69.98
CA ALA A 52 -29.43 -33.63 68.96
C ALA A 52 -29.08 -32.35 68.19
N SER A 53 -27.86 -31.85 68.37
CA SER A 53 -27.36 -30.71 67.61
C SER A 53 -27.36 -31.15 66.15
N LYS A 54 -28.11 -30.44 65.30
CA LYS A 54 -28.16 -30.74 63.87
C LYS A 54 -26.76 -30.53 63.30
N THR A 55 -26.11 -31.60 62.91
CA THR A 55 -24.76 -31.59 62.32
C THR A 55 -24.83 -31.30 60.83
N ARG A 56 -23.71 -30.91 60.23
CA ARG A 56 -23.55 -30.88 58.77
C ARG A 56 -22.10 -31.18 58.40
N ILE A 57 -21.88 -31.62 57.16
CA ILE A 57 -20.54 -31.75 56.61
C ILE A 57 -20.07 -30.39 56.05
N SER A 58 -18.89 -29.96 56.48
CA SER A 58 -18.13 -28.85 55.90
C SER A 58 -16.97 -29.41 55.09
N VAL A 59 -16.83 -28.96 53.85
CA VAL A 59 -15.81 -29.44 52.90
C VAL A 59 -14.78 -28.34 52.62
N SER A 60 -13.55 -28.72 52.27
CA SER A 60 -12.48 -27.77 51.92
C SER A 60 -12.81 -26.90 50.71
N SER A 61 -13.59 -27.41 49.76
CA SER A 61 -14.15 -26.64 48.64
C SER A 61 -15.52 -27.18 48.23
N ASN A 62 -16.44 -26.29 47.84
CA ASN A 62 -17.75 -26.66 47.28
C ASN A 62 -17.70 -26.89 45.76
N SER A 63 -16.58 -26.53 45.10
CA SER A 63 -16.36 -26.74 43.68
C SER A 63 -14.87 -26.91 43.35
N VAL A 64 -14.54 -27.80 42.41
CA VAL A 64 -13.17 -28.05 41.97
C VAL A 64 -13.09 -27.92 40.45
N PHE A 65 -12.08 -27.19 39.96
CA PHE A 65 -11.75 -27.11 38.53
C PHE A 65 -10.40 -27.77 38.27
N LEU A 66 -10.33 -28.66 37.29
CA LEU A 66 -9.11 -29.37 36.89
C LEU A 66 -8.80 -29.06 35.42
N SER A 67 -7.67 -28.38 35.18
CA SER A 67 -7.30 -27.84 33.87
C SER A 67 -6.78 -28.86 32.85
N LYS A 68 -6.64 -30.14 33.22
CA LYS A 68 -6.21 -31.23 32.33
C LYS A 68 -6.53 -32.61 32.90
N ILE A 69 -6.55 -33.61 32.01
CA ILE A 69 -6.62 -35.03 32.38
C ILE A 69 -5.39 -35.42 33.22
N GLY A 70 -5.60 -36.21 34.28
CA GLY A 70 -4.57 -36.65 35.22
C GLY A 70 -4.26 -35.67 36.35
N SER A 71 -4.78 -34.42 36.33
CA SER A 71 -4.65 -33.50 37.47
C SER A 71 -5.35 -34.04 38.71
N GLN A 72 -4.76 -33.76 39.87
CA GLN A 72 -5.26 -34.22 41.16
C GLN A 72 -5.59 -33.05 42.10
N TYR A 73 -6.58 -33.23 42.98
CA TYR A 73 -6.96 -32.25 43.99
C TYR A 73 -7.40 -32.93 45.28
N GLN A 74 -6.85 -32.50 46.41
CA GLN A 74 -7.16 -33.08 47.72
C GLN A 74 -8.36 -32.37 48.36
N LEU A 75 -9.46 -33.09 48.53
CA LEU A 75 -10.58 -32.66 49.35
C LEU A 75 -10.43 -33.11 50.80
N SER A 76 -11.01 -32.36 51.72
CA SER A 76 -11.19 -32.78 53.11
C SER A 76 -12.59 -32.43 53.58
N ALA A 77 -13.10 -33.20 54.56
CA ALA A 77 -14.40 -33.02 55.15
C ALA A 77 -14.28 -32.99 56.69
N LEU A 78 -15.09 -32.15 57.33
CA LEU A 78 -15.24 -32.06 58.78
C LEU A 78 -16.72 -32.03 59.13
N LEU A 79 -17.11 -32.76 60.17
CA LEU A 79 -18.43 -32.67 60.78
C LEU A 79 -18.45 -31.47 61.72
N VAL A 80 -19.39 -30.56 61.49
CA VAL A 80 -19.59 -29.36 62.30
C VAL A 80 -21.00 -29.32 62.87
N ASP A 81 -21.17 -28.66 64.02
CA ASP A 81 -22.46 -28.46 64.66
C ASP A 81 -23.29 -27.35 63.97
N SER A 82 -24.50 -27.09 64.48
CA SER A 82 -25.38 -26.04 63.93
C SER A 82 -24.78 -24.63 64.03
N ALA A 83 -23.81 -24.38 64.91
CA ALA A 83 -23.07 -23.12 65.04
C ALA A 83 -21.82 -23.06 64.14
N GLY A 84 -21.45 -24.15 63.47
CA GLY A 84 -20.23 -24.23 62.64
C GLY A 84 -18.97 -24.63 63.41
N THR A 85 -19.10 -25.07 64.66
CA THR A 85 -18.00 -25.57 65.47
C THR A 85 -17.66 -27.00 65.04
N VAL A 86 -16.38 -27.28 64.82
CA VAL A 86 -15.88 -28.62 64.49
C VAL A 86 -16.10 -29.55 65.69
N LEU A 87 -16.75 -30.69 65.48
CA LEU A 87 -16.92 -31.69 66.54
C LEU A 87 -15.59 -32.38 66.84
N LEU A 88 -15.33 -32.69 68.12
CA LEU A 88 -14.12 -33.39 68.54
C LEU A 88 -14.05 -34.82 67.99
N GLU A 89 -15.18 -35.50 67.90
CA GLU A 89 -15.30 -36.81 67.27
C GLU A 89 -15.72 -36.64 65.80
N GLN A 90 -14.89 -37.11 64.89
CA GLN A 90 -15.14 -37.08 63.45
C GLN A 90 -15.53 -38.48 62.96
N PRO A 91 -16.60 -38.61 62.14
CA PRO A 91 -16.96 -39.90 61.55
C PRO A 91 -15.95 -40.31 60.47
N SER A 92 -16.03 -41.57 60.01
CA SER A 92 -15.46 -41.92 58.71
C SER A 92 -16.30 -41.28 57.61
N PHE A 93 -15.62 -40.66 56.65
CA PHE A 93 -16.26 -40.09 55.47
C PHE A 93 -16.15 -41.07 54.31
N THR A 94 -17.26 -41.26 53.60
CA THR A 94 -17.30 -42.05 52.36
C THR A 94 -17.41 -41.09 51.18
N TRP A 95 -16.48 -41.20 50.23
CA TRP A 95 -16.42 -40.39 49.02
C TRP A 95 -16.87 -41.20 47.80
N GLN A 96 -17.66 -40.58 46.92
CA GLN A 96 -18.09 -41.18 45.65
C GLN A 96 -18.20 -40.12 44.55
N SER A 97 -17.89 -40.48 43.31
CA SER A 97 -18.16 -39.67 42.13
C SER A 97 -19.35 -40.24 41.35
N ASN A 98 -20.24 -39.39 40.85
CA ASN A 98 -21.35 -39.82 40.00
C ASN A 98 -20.92 -40.20 38.56
N ALA A 99 -19.68 -39.88 38.17
CA ALA A 99 -19.14 -40.09 36.83
C ALA A 99 -17.64 -40.45 36.92
N GLU A 100 -17.34 -41.67 37.37
CA GLU A 100 -15.96 -42.16 37.54
C GLU A 100 -15.14 -42.23 36.23
N ASN A 101 -15.81 -42.21 35.07
CA ASN A 101 -15.16 -42.10 33.77
C ASN A 101 -14.65 -40.66 33.47
N ILE A 102 -15.13 -39.66 34.20
CA ILE A 102 -14.71 -38.25 34.09
C ILE A 102 -13.79 -37.88 35.26
N VAL A 103 -14.19 -38.22 36.49
CA VAL A 103 -13.47 -37.89 37.73
C VAL A 103 -13.50 -39.06 38.70
N LYS A 104 -12.34 -39.54 39.13
CA LYS A 104 -12.22 -40.51 40.25
C LYS A 104 -11.92 -39.77 41.55
N ILE A 105 -12.40 -40.31 42.66
CA ILE A 105 -12.02 -39.88 44.00
C ILE A 105 -11.75 -41.11 44.88
N ASP A 106 -10.66 -41.11 45.63
CA ASP A 106 -10.39 -42.17 46.60
C ASP A 106 -11.02 -41.88 47.97
N GLN A 107 -10.99 -42.85 48.89
CA GLN A 107 -11.56 -42.67 50.23
C GLN A 107 -10.74 -41.72 51.13
N ALA A 108 -9.55 -41.30 50.70
CA ALA A 108 -8.80 -40.23 51.35
C ALA A 108 -9.21 -38.83 50.84
N GLY A 109 -10.09 -38.74 49.84
CA GLY A 109 -10.57 -37.48 49.25
C GLY A 109 -9.69 -36.96 48.11
N LEU A 110 -8.77 -37.76 47.56
CA LEU A 110 -7.94 -37.35 46.43
C LEU A 110 -8.69 -37.55 45.12
N ILE A 111 -9.07 -36.43 44.50
CA ILE A 111 -9.65 -36.41 43.15
C ILE A 111 -8.55 -36.65 42.12
N THR A 112 -8.84 -37.40 41.04
CA THR A 112 -8.03 -37.50 39.81
C THR A 112 -8.93 -37.33 38.57
N ALA A 113 -8.57 -36.40 37.68
CA ALA A 113 -9.24 -36.22 36.40
C ALA A 113 -8.95 -37.39 35.44
N VAL A 114 -9.99 -37.96 34.83
CA VAL A 114 -9.91 -39.10 33.89
C VAL A 114 -10.31 -38.70 32.47
N ALA A 115 -11.30 -37.83 32.32
CA ALA A 115 -11.73 -37.29 31.02
C ALA A 115 -12.29 -35.87 31.18
N LEU A 116 -12.40 -35.13 30.08
CA LEU A 116 -13.07 -33.81 30.05
C LEU A 116 -14.57 -33.98 30.31
N GLY A 117 -15.18 -33.06 31.06
CA GLY A 117 -16.60 -33.05 31.39
C GLY A 117 -16.87 -32.58 32.82
N ARG A 118 -18.09 -32.81 33.30
CA ARG A 118 -18.51 -32.45 34.66
C ARG A 118 -18.92 -33.69 35.43
N ALA A 119 -18.54 -33.74 36.70
CA ALA A 119 -18.93 -34.76 37.66
C ALA A 119 -19.36 -34.09 38.98
N THR A 120 -20.15 -34.79 39.78
CA THR A 120 -20.45 -34.42 41.16
C THR A 120 -19.81 -35.44 42.07
N VAL A 121 -19.00 -34.97 43.01
CA VAL A 121 -18.45 -35.76 44.10
C VAL A 121 -19.34 -35.58 45.32
N GLU A 122 -19.80 -36.68 45.89
CA GLU A 122 -20.54 -36.70 47.14
C GLU A 122 -19.65 -37.23 48.27
N VAL A 123 -19.70 -36.55 49.42
CA VAL A 123 -19.18 -37.05 50.68
C VAL A 123 -20.32 -37.29 51.66
N SER A 124 -20.33 -38.45 52.30
CA SER A 124 -21.33 -38.82 53.31
C SER A 124 -20.69 -39.31 54.61
N GLY A 125 -21.32 -39.01 55.73
CA GLY A 125 -20.84 -39.37 57.07
C GLY A 125 -21.78 -38.88 58.16
N ALA A 126 -21.95 -39.67 59.23
CA ALA A 126 -22.83 -39.36 60.37
C ALA A 126 -24.29 -38.96 59.98
N GLY A 127 -24.84 -39.55 58.91
CA GLY A 127 -26.21 -39.29 58.44
C GLY A 127 -26.38 -38.01 57.61
N GLU A 128 -25.30 -37.27 57.38
CA GLU A 128 -25.26 -36.08 56.54
C GLU A 128 -24.55 -36.39 55.21
N SER A 129 -24.88 -35.64 54.15
CA SER A 129 -24.15 -35.66 52.89
C SER A 129 -23.93 -34.27 52.31
N LYS A 130 -22.90 -34.14 51.48
CA LYS A 130 -22.55 -32.90 50.80
C LYS A 130 -22.04 -33.19 49.40
N GLU A 131 -22.63 -32.51 48.42
CA GLU A 131 -22.19 -32.53 47.03
C GLU A 131 -21.17 -31.43 46.75
N ILE A 132 -20.21 -31.75 45.87
CA ILE A 132 -19.16 -30.89 45.36
C ILE A 132 -19.14 -31.03 43.85
N SER A 133 -19.30 -29.92 43.14
CA SER A 133 -19.23 -29.93 41.68
C SER A 133 -17.77 -29.96 41.22
N VAL A 134 -17.44 -30.87 40.30
CA VAL A 134 -16.11 -30.99 39.70
C VAL A 134 -16.23 -30.79 38.19
N GLU A 135 -15.46 -29.83 37.65
CA GLU A 135 -15.35 -29.60 36.22
C GLU A 135 -13.93 -29.90 35.75
N VAL A 136 -13.82 -30.72 34.71
CA VAL A 136 -12.57 -31.01 34.00
C VAL A 136 -12.72 -30.44 32.61
N SER A 137 -12.04 -29.34 32.33
CA SER A 137 -11.90 -28.82 30.98
C SER A 137 -10.45 -28.45 30.77
N GLU A 138 -10.04 -28.33 29.50
CA GLU A 138 -8.79 -27.65 29.23
C GLU A 138 -8.95 -26.19 29.66
N GLU A 139 -7.91 -25.66 30.31
CA GLU A 139 -7.87 -24.25 30.63
C GLU A 139 -7.66 -23.48 29.33
N ASN A 140 -8.63 -22.62 28.99
CA ASN A 140 -8.47 -21.71 27.87
C ASN A 140 -7.35 -20.75 28.21
N VAL A 141 -6.25 -20.87 27.48
CA VAL A 141 -5.15 -19.94 27.54
C VAL A 141 -5.22 -19.02 26.33
N THR A 142 -4.83 -17.77 26.54
CA THR A 142 -4.62 -16.82 25.46
C THR A 142 -3.14 -16.71 25.19
N ILE A 143 -2.74 -16.93 23.94
CA ILE A 143 -1.41 -16.57 23.47
C ILE A 143 -1.49 -15.20 22.78
N ASN A 144 -0.68 -14.27 23.25
CA ASN A 144 -0.46 -12.96 22.66
C ASN A 144 0.92 -12.98 22.01
N GLY A 145 0.96 -12.72 20.70
CA GLY A 145 2.19 -12.77 19.94
C GLY A 145 2.42 -11.53 19.10
N ILE A 146 3.65 -11.39 18.63
CA ILE A 146 4.08 -10.32 17.73
C ILE A 146 4.81 -10.96 16.55
N ALA A 147 4.37 -10.65 15.33
CA ALA A 147 5.03 -11.05 14.09
C ALA A 147 5.83 -9.88 13.52
N ARG A 148 7.11 -10.12 13.22
CA ARG A 148 8.03 -9.11 12.70
C ARG A 148 9.06 -9.72 11.77
N TYR A 149 9.50 -8.97 10.77
CA TYR A 149 10.55 -9.37 9.83
C TYR A 149 11.76 -8.46 9.99
N GLU A 150 12.95 -9.01 9.81
CA GLU A 150 14.19 -8.23 9.80
C GLU A 150 14.34 -7.57 8.43
N ASP A 151 14.45 -6.26 8.45
CA ASP A 151 14.49 -5.42 7.27
C ASP A 151 15.92 -4.94 6.96
N LYS A 152 16.16 -4.53 5.71
CA LYS A 152 17.43 -3.94 5.27
C LYS A 152 17.26 -2.45 5.03
N ALA A 153 17.86 -1.65 5.91
CA ALA A 153 17.89 -0.21 5.70
C ALA A 153 18.85 0.17 4.58
N TYR A 154 18.57 1.26 3.87
CA TYR A 154 19.40 1.75 2.77
C TYR A 154 19.65 3.26 2.84
N SER A 155 20.69 3.69 2.14
CA SER A 155 21.14 5.08 1.98
C SER A 155 21.40 5.39 0.52
N SER A 156 21.87 6.60 0.21
CA SER A 156 22.29 6.98 -1.14
C SER A 156 23.44 6.13 -1.71
N ASN A 157 24.14 5.36 -0.87
CA ASN A 157 25.21 4.46 -1.28
C ASN A 157 24.79 2.98 -1.30
N GLY A 158 23.52 2.66 -1.04
CA GLY A 158 23.00 1.29 -0.94
C GLY A 158 22.73 0.85 0.50
N PHE A 159 22.65 -0.46 0.73
CA PHE A 159 22.30 -1.04 2.03
C PHE A 159 23.27 -0.62 3.15
N VAL A 160 22.69 -0.34 4.31
CA VAL A 160 23.41 0.03 5.53
C VAL A 160 23.24 -1.08 6.55
N GLU A 161 24.34 -1.52 7.17
CA GLU A 161 24.27 -2.52 8.23
C GLU A 161 23.45 -2.00 9.43
N ARG A 162 22.28 -2.59 9.65
CA ARG A 162 21.50 -2.45 10.89
C ARG A 162 21.13 -3.83 11.42
N LYS A 163 21.93 -4.34 12.37
CA LYS A 163 21.69 -5.66 12.96
C LYS A 163 20.41 -5.67 13.79
N ASN A 164 19.57 -6.69 13.63
CA ASN A 164 18.32 -6.85 14.37
C ASN A 164 17.33 -5.69 14.17
N TYR A 165 17.30 -5.10 12.98
CA TYR A 165 16.33 -4.09 12.62
C TYR A 165 15.02 -4.76 12.19
N TYR A 166 14.09 -4.91 13.12
CA TYR A 166 12.80 -5.59 12.86
C TYR A 166 11.67 -4.60 12.66
N LYS A 167 10.89 -4.80 11.58
CA LYS A 167 9.62 -4.12 11.31
C LYS A 167 8.44 -5.05 11.57
N ALA A 168 7.31 -4.47 11.98
CA ALA A 168 6.08 -5.23 12.20
C ALA A 168 5.59 -5.84 10.89
N ILE A 169 5.14 -7.10 10.92
CA ILE A 169 4.37 -7.67 9.81
C ILE A 169 2.92 -7.24 10.00
N ARG A 170 2.49 -6.22 9.27
CA ARG A 170 1.20 -5.53 9.49
C ARG A 170 0.06 -6.20 8.73
N PHE A 171 -1.12 -6.29 9.36
CA PHE A 171 -2.38 -6.73 8.76
C PHE A 171 -2.37 -8.14 8.13
N ALA A 172 -1.34 -8.93 8.43
CA ALA A 172 -1.09 -10.21 7.81
C ALA A 172 -1.94 -11.32 8.43
N LYS A 173 -2.36 -12.27 7.59
CA LYS A 173 -3.08 -13.46 8.02
C LYS A 173 -2.18 -14.33 8.91
N VAL A 174 -2.74 -14.76 10.03
CA VAL A 174 -2.11 -15.69 10.98
C VAL A 174 -3.06 -16.84 11.26
N ASP A 175 -2.62 -18.07 11.03
CA ASP A 175 -3.39 -19.27 11.36
C ASP A 175 -2.78 -20.02 12.54
N LEU A 176 -3.64 -20.47 13.46
CA LEU A 176 -3.34 -21.54 14.41
C LEU A 176 -3.67 -22.87 13.72
N LEU A 177 -2.67 -23.72 13.57
CA LEU A 177 -2.75 -25.00 12.90
C LEU A 177 -2.76 -26.15 13.92
N SER A 178 -3.45 -27.23 13.55
CA SER A 178 -3.45 -28.50 14.29
C SER A 178 -2.04 -29.08 14.45
N GLU A 179 -1.92 -30.10 15.30
CA GLU A 179 -0.65 -30.80 15.56
C GLU A 179 -0.05 -31.44 14.31
N SER A 180 -0.91 -31.85 13.36
CA SER A 180 -0.49 -32.39 12.06
C SER A 180 -0.02 -31.31 11.09
N GLY A 181 -0.30 -30.04 11.37
CA GLY A 181 -0.04 -28.88 10.51
C GLY A 181 -0.98 -28.73 9.31
N GLY A 182 -1.89 -29.69 9.07
CA GLY A 182 -2.78 -29.69 7.91
C GLY A 182 -4.06 -28.87 8.09
N ASP A 183 -4.66 -28.93 9.28
CA ASP A 183 -5.94 -28.26 9.56
C ASP A 183 -5.74 -26.89 10.22
N VAL A 184 -6.47 -25.87 9.72
CA VAL A 184 -6.59 -24.55 10.36
C VAL A 184 -7.62 -24.61 11.46
N LEU A 185 -7.20 -24.36 12.70
CA LEU A 185 -8.06 -24.35 13.88
C LEU A 185 -8.69 -22.98 14.14
N GLN A 186 -7.90 -21.92 13.98
CA GLN A 186 -8.33 -20.52 14.11
C GLN A 186 -7.54 -19.65 13.14
N THR A 187 -8.16 -18.59 12.64
CA THR A 187 -7.50 -17.54 11.86
C THR A 187 -7.67 -16.21 12.57
N THR A 188 -6.61 -15.43 12.62
CA THR A 188 -6.58 -14.04 13.06
C THR A 188 -5.71 -13.24 12.11
N TYR A 189 -5.57 -11.94 12.35
CA TYR A 189 -4.72 -11.06 11.58
C TYR A 189 -3.87 -10.21 12.51
N THR A 190 -2.66 -9.87 12.08
CA THR A 190 -1.85 -8.93 12.85
C THR A 190 -2.43 -7.52 12.80
N ASP A 191 -2.28 -6.75 13.87
CA ASP A 191 -2.59 -5.32 13.84
C ASP A 191 -1.47 -4.50 13.17
N ALA A 192 -1.58 -3.16 13.22
CA ALA A 192 -0.58 -2.25 12.67
C ALA A 192 0.81 -2.34 13.34
N ASN A 193 0.90 -2.97 14.51
CA ASN A 193 2.13 -3.20 15.26
C ASN A 193 2.60 -4.66 15.19
N GLY A 194 1.95 -5.51 14.39
CA GLY A 194 2.29 -6.92 14.26
C GLY A 194 1.71 -7.80 15.37
N ASN A 195 0.89 -7.26 16.28
CA ASN A 195 0.31 -8.05 17.37
C ASN A 195 -0.81 -8.95 16.87
N PHE A 196 -0.89 -10.17 17.41
CA PHE A 196 -1.99 -11.10 17.17
C PHE A 196 -2.31 -11.89 18.45
N SER A 197 -3.49 -12.52 18.49
CA SER A 197 -3.84 -13.41 19.61
C SER A 197 -4.68 -14.61 19.18
N PHE A 198 -4.51 -15.72 19.90
CA PHE A 198 -5.41 -16.88 19.86
C PHE A 198 -5.82 -17.24 21.27
N THR A 199 -7.07 -17.69 21.45
CA THR A 199 -7.57 -18.12 22.75
C THR A 199 -8.26 -19.47 22.61
N GLY A 200 -7.92 -20.40 23.50
CA GLY A 200 -8.56 -21.70 23.58
C GLY A 200 -7.71 -22.77 24.25
N ALA A 201 -8.08 -24.00 23.97
CA ALA A 201 -7.35 -25.23 24.26
C ALA A 201 -6.08 -25.30 23.40
N LEU A 202 -4.99 -24.67 23.87
CA LEU A 202 -3.71 -24.64 23.16
C LEU A 202 -2.80 -25.79 23.62
N THR A 203 -2.13 -26.44 22.68
CA THR A 203 -1.12 -27.49 22.94
C THR A 203 0.23 -27.08 22.35
N SER A 204 1.34 -27.54 22.92
CA SER A 204 2.68 -27.27 22.37
C SER A 204 2.97 -27.99 21.04
N GLN A 205 2.08 -28.87 20.61
CA GLN A 205 2.16 -29.59 19.33
C GLN A 205 1.53 -28.78 18.18
N GLN A 206 0.64 -27.84 18.49
CA GLN A 206 0.08 -26.91 17.51
C GLN A 206 1.14 -25.94 16.97
N ARG A 207 0.85 -25.31 15.83
CA ARG A 207 1.74 -24.35 15.18
C ARG A 207 1.01 -23.06 14.85
N ILE A 208 1.70 -21.94 14.95
CA ILE A 208 1.23 -20.64 14.48
C ILE A 208 1.97 -20.31 13.18
N SER A 209 1.22 -20.03 12.12
CA SER A 209 1.74 -19.70 10.79
C SER A 209 1.35 -18.29 10.40
N VAL A 210 2.35 -17.45 10.11
CA VAL A 210 2.18 -16.11 9.58
C VAL A 210 2.35 -16.16 8.07
N TYR A 211 1.41 -15.64 7.30
CA TYR A 211 1.40 -15.67 5.84
C TYR A 211 1.74 -14.30 5.25
N ALA A 212 2.41 -14.28 4.10
CA ALA A 212 2.64 -13.08 3.31
C ALA A 212 1.35 -12.68 2.54
N ARG A 213 0.28 -12.39 3.29
CA ARG A 213 -1.05 -12.00 2.78
C ARG A 213 -1.77 -11.11 3.78
N THR A 214 -2.30 -9.97 3.35
CA THR A 214 -3.07 -9.07 4.21
C THR A 214 -4.57 -9.44 4.28
N SER A 215 -5.30 -8.74 5.16
CA SER A 215 -6.76 -8.85 5.31
C SER A 215 -7.52 -7.95 4.33
N ASP A 216 -8.45 -8.54 3.59
CA ASP A 216 -9.44 -7.83 2.77
C ASP A 216 -10.41 -6.96 3.61
N ALA A 217 -10.55 -7.23 4.92
CA ALA A 217 -11.40 -6.46 5.81
C ALA A 217 -11.01 -4.97 5.94
N LEU A 218 -9.75 -4.64 5.64
CA LEU A 218 -9.25 -3.26 5.60
C LEU A 218 -9.17 -2.69 4.17
N GLY A 219 -9.72 -3.39 3.18
CA GLY A 219 -9.52 -3.05 1.77
C GLY A 219 -8.11 -3.38 1.27
N LEU A 220 -7.34 -4.22 1.97
CA LEU A 220 -5.97 -4.59 1.60
C LEU A 220 -5.93 -6.08 1.24
N ASP A 221 -6.15 -6.42 -0.03
CA ASP A 221 -6.00 -7.80 -0.54
C ASP A 221 -4.66 -7.97 -1.26
N LEU A 222 -3.58 -7.84 -0.49
CA LEU A 222 -2.20 -7.96 -0.96
C LEU A 222 -1.67 -9.35 -0.63
N GLN A 223 -0.92 -9.94 -1.55
CA GLN A 223 -0.33 -11.26 -1.33
C GLN A 223 0.99 -11.45 -2.07
N VAL A 224 1.88 -12.24 -1.48
CA VAL A 224 3.14 -12.66 -2.12
C VAL A 224 3.12 -14.17 -2.34
N LYS A 225 3.29 -14.57 -3.59
CA LYS A 225 3.27 -15.96 -4.04
C LYS A 225 4.59 -16.33 -4.72
N ASP A 226 4.91 -17.61 -4.71
CA ASP A 226 5.95 -18.16 -5.58
C ASP A 226 5.46 -18.33 -7.03
N ARG A 227 6.34 -18.75 -7.94
CA ARG A 227 6.01 -18.95 -9.38
C ARG A 227 5.08 -20.13 -9.64
N VAL A 228 4.79 -20.98 -8.65
CA VAL A 228 3.78 -22.05 -8.75
C VAL A 228 2.46 -21.67 -8.06
N GLY A 229 2.36 -20.44 -7.56
CA GLY A 229 1.15 -19.86 -6.99
C GLY A 229 0.96 -20.12 -5.49
N ALA A 230 1.94 -20.69 -4.80
CA ALA A 230 1.86 -20.95 -3.36
C ALA A 230 2.18 -19.69 -2.54
N LEU A 231 1.44 -19.46 -1.47
CA LEU A 231 1.68 -18.36 -0.54
C LEU A 231 2.90 -18.62 0.34
N TYR A 232 3.71 -17.60 0.55
CA TYR A 232 4.78 -17.66 1.54
C TYR A 232 4.22 -17.64 2.96
N ALA A 233 4.77 -18.48 3.84
CA ALA A 233 4.43 -18.51 5.25
C ALA A 233 5.62 -18.95 6.11
N VAL A 234 5.64 -18.49 7.35
CA VAL A 234 6.58 -18.96 8.38
C VAL A 234 5.80 -19.49 9.57
N SER A 235 6.10 -20.73 9.95
CA SER A 235 5.42 -21.43 11.05
C SER A 235 6.34 -21.64 12.24
N LYS A 236 5.82 -21.37 13.45
CA LYS A 236 6.47 -21.59 14.74
C LYS A 236 5.60 -22.48 15.62
N ALA A 237 6.19 -23.43 16.35
CA ALA A 237 5.45 -24.23 17.32
C ALA A 237 4.94 -23.36 18.48
N VAL A 238 3.76 -23.68 19.01
CA VAL A 238 3.20 -23.01 20.19
C VAL A 238 4.08 -23.30 21.40
N ASP A 239 4.39 -22.25 22.16
CA ASP A 239 5.14 -22.37 23.42
C ASP A 239 4.25 -21.92 24.58
N LEU A 240 3.73 -22.88 25.34
CA LEU A 240 2.85 -22.62 26.49
C LEU A 240 3.58 -22.00 27.68
N SER A 241 4.92 -21.95 27.66
CA SER A 241 5.70 -21.26 28.69
C SER A 241 5.80 -19.76 28.46
N ASP A 242 5.45 -19.27 27.26
CA ASP A 242 5.62 -17.88 26.86
C ASP A 242 4.36 -17.30 26.18
N LEU A 243 3.23 -17.39 26.89
CA LEU A 243 1.92 -16.96 26.40
C LEU A 243 1.81 -15.44 26.13
N ASN A 244 2.70 -14.61 26.67
CA ASN A 244 2.65 -13.15 26.51
C ASN A 244 3.86 -12.56 25.78
N ASN A 245 4.90 -13.33 25.46
CA ASN A 245 6.05 -12.87 24.66
C ASN A 245 6.30 -13.78 23.46
N PHE A 246 5.24 -14.30 22.84
CA PHE A 246 5.36 -15.18 21.69
C PHE A 246 5.79 -14.40 20.43
N PHE A 247 7.08 -14.38 20.14
CA PHE A 247 7.61 -13.69 18.94
C PHE A 247 7.73 -14.62 17.73
N VAL A 248 7.17 -14.23 16.59
CA VAL A 248 7.50 -14.79 15.28
C VAL A 248 8.45 -13.80 14.59
N ASN A 249 9.75 -14.02 14.77
CA ASN A 249 10.80 -13.21 14.15
C ASN A 249 11.27 -13.90 12.88
N ILE A 250 11.15 -13.22 11.75
CA ILE A 250 11.63 -13.70 10.45
C ILE A 250 12.92 -12.97 10.13
N SER A 251 14.07 -13.61 10.36
CA SER A 251 15.36 -12.95 10.16
C SER A 251 15.84 -12.99 8.72
N VAL A 252 16.82 -12.18 8.36
CA VAL A 252 17.41 -12.19 7.00
C VAL A 252 18.09 -13.51 6.62
N ALA A 253 18.32 -14.40 7.59
CA ALA A 253 18.81 -15.76 7.35
C ALA A 253 17.72 -16.70 6.80
N GLN A 254 16.44 -16.34 6.93
CA GLN A 254 15.33 -17.11 6.42
C GLN A 254 14.93 -16.58 5.05
N LYS A 255 14.90 -17.45 4.04
CA LYS A 255 14.53 -17.07 2.66
C LYS A 255 13.19 -16.35 2.56
N ALA A 256 12.22 -16.69 3.42
CA ALA A 256 10.89 -16.11 3.38
C ALA A 256 10.83 -14.62 3.76
N VAL A 257 11.89 -14.06 4.37
CA VAL A 257 11.94 -12.66 4.84
C VAL A 257 11.60 -11.65 3.73
N SER A 258 12.11 -11.89 2.53
CA SER A 258 11.89 -11.08 1.32
C SER A 258 10.41 -10.94 0.99
N ALA A 259 9.64 -12.02 1.11
CA ALA A 259 8.19 -11.98 0.87
C ALA A 259 7.46 -11.10 1.89
N PHE A 260 7.99 -10.95 3.10
CA PHE A 260 7.41 -10.05 4.11
C PHE A 260 7.86 -8.60 3.92
N ASN A 261 9.05 -8.34 3.36
CA ASN A 261 9.41 -6.99 2.93
C ASN A 261 8.50 -6.52 1.78
N ILE A 262 8.36 -7.33 0.73
CA ILE A 262 7.46 -7.03 -0.40
C ILE A 262 6.03 -6.74 0.08
N LEU A 263 5.51 -7.54 1.03
CA LEU A 263 4.19 -7.30 1.61
C LEU A 263 4.11 -5.95 2.36
N ASP A 264 5.14 -5.58 3.14
CA ASP A 264 5.16 -4.31 3.88
C ASP A 264 5.22 -3.10 2.94
N VAL A 265 6.08 -3.15 1.93
CA VAL A 265 6.21 -2.10 0.91
C VAL A 265 4.89 -1.93 0.17
N PHE A 266 4.27 -3.02 -0.29
CA PHE A 266 2.96 -2.93 -0.97
C PHE A 266 1.85 -2.45 -0.03
N THR A 267 1.94 -2.77 1.26
CA THR A 267 1.00 -2.23 2.27
C THR A 267 1.14 -0.71 2.40
N ASN A 268 2.36 -0.18 2.41
CA ASN A 268 2.59 1.28 2.41
C ASN A 268 2.02 1.94 1.15
N ALA A 269 2.30 1.35 -0.02
CA ALA A 269 1.85 1.85 -1.31
C ALA A 269 0.32 1.86 -1.43
N ALA A 270 -0.34 0.78 -1.00
CA ALA A 270 -1.79 0.66 -0.97
C ALA A 270 -2.42 1.69 -0.02
N GLN A 271 -1.85 1.89 1.17
CA GLN A 271 -2.36 2.90 2.10
C GLN A 271 -2.16 4.33 1.57
N PHE A 272 -1.05 4.60 0.88
CA PHE A 272 -0.83 5.87 0.20
C PHE A 272 -1.86 6.12 -0.91
N MET A 273 -2.11 5.11 -1.75
CA MET A 273 -3.14 5.14 -2.80
C MET A 273 -4.53 5.42 -2.20
N MET A 274 -4.94 4.65 -1.18
CA MET A 274 -6.24 4.83 -0.50
C MET A 274 -6.35 6.19 0.22
N ALA A 275 -5.25 6.77 0.68
CA ALA A 275 -5.26 8.07 1.34
C ALA A 275 -5.41 9.25 0.36
N ASN A 276 -5.16 9.04 -0.93
CA ASN A 276 -5.14 10.10 -1.95
C ASN A 276 -6.13 9.87 -3.11
N THR A 277 -6.95 8.81 -3.02
CA THR A 277 -7.97 8.45 -4.01
C THR A 277 -9.24 7.94 -3.32
N ASP A 278 -10.30 7.72 -4.10
CA ASP A 278 -11.53 7.09 -3.61
C ASP A 278 -11.49 5.55 -3.62
N ALA A 279 -10.30 4.94 -3.79
CA ALA A 279 -10.13 3.49 -3.81
C ALA A 279 -10.51 2.85 -2.46
N GLY A 280 -11.62 2.12 -2.43
CA GLY A 280 -12.07 1.40 -1.24
C GLY A 280 -11.40 0.05 -1.00
N THR A 281 -10.74 -0.52 -2.01
CA THR A 281 -10.00 -1.79 -1.92
C THR A 281 -8.85 -1.78 -2.91
N VAL A 282 -7.71 -2.33 -2.48
CA VAL A 282 -6.51 -2.53 -3.27
C VAL A 282 -6.21 -4.03 -3.30
N THR A 283 -6.16 -4.60 -4.50
CA THR A 283 -5.86 -6.02 -4.71
C THR A 283 -4.64 -6.15 -5.59
N LEU A 284 -3.56 -6.71 -5.05
CA LEU A 284 -2.33 -6.92 -5.81
C LEU A 284 -1.61 -8.19 -5.36
N THR A 285 -1.08 -8.91 -6.34
CA THR A 285 -0.23 -10.08 -6.11
C THR A 285 1.20 -9.77 -6.56
N ALA A 286 2.15 -10.00 -5.68
CA ALA A 286 3.55 -10.13 -6.06
C ALA A 286 3.90 -11.59 -6.30
N PHE A 287 4.66 -11.86 -7.35
CA PHE A 287 5.24 -13.15 -7.65
C PHE A 287 6.76 -13.06 -7.47
N TRP A 288 7.29 -13.77 -6.48
CA TRP A 288 8.71 -13.74 -6.13
C TRP A 288 9.21 -15.15 -5.79
N GLN A 289 10.45 -15.46 -6.18
CA GLN A 289 11.15 -16.65 -5.72
C GLN A 289 12.67 -16.39 -5.70
N PRO A 290 13.42 -17.02 -4.79
CA PRO A 290 14.87 -16.92 -4.77
C PRO A 290 15.51 -17.39 -6.08
N ASN A 291 16.55 -16.69 -6.54
CA ASN A 291 17.31 -16.99 -7.76
C ASN A 291 16.47 -16.88 -9.03
N ASN A 292 15.54 -15.93 -9.08
CA ASN A 292 14.81 -15.57 -10.28
C ASN A 292 15.52 -14.44 -11.02
N ASP A 293 15.79 -14.65 -12.30
CA ASP A 293 16.52 -13.71 -13.16
C ASP A 293 15.65 -13.00 -14.22
N ALA A 294 14.34 -13.27 -14.25
CA ALA A 294 13.39 -12.44 -14.97
C ALA A 294 13.17 -11.17 -14.12
N GLY A 295 13.64 -10.02 -14.60
CA GLY A 295 13.69 -8.71 -13.93
C GLY A 295 12.42 -8.28 -13.17
N THR A 296 12.46 -7.11 -12.55
CA THR A 296 11.29 -6.57 -11.84
C THR A 296 10.40 -5.80 -12.81
N TYR A 297 9.10 -6.13 -12.82
CA TYR A 297 8.10 -5.51 -13.68
C TYR A 297 6.68 -5.79 -13.20
N PHE A 298 5.78 -4.86 -13.44
CA PHE A 298 4.34 -5.05 -13.37
C PHE A 298 3.81 -5.69 -14.65
N CYS A 299 2.83 -6.58 -14.50
CA CYS A 299 2.08 -7.10 -15.63
C CYS A 299 0.56 -7.03 -15.42
N THR A 300 -0.13 -6.56 -16.45
CA THR A 300 -1.60 -6.49 -16.58
C THR A 300 -2.29 -7.84 -16.84
N GLY A 301 -1.52 -8.88 -17.17
CA GLY A 301 -1.98 -10.23 -17.50
C GLY A 301 -2.28 -10.46 -18.99
N PHE A 302 -2.09 -9.46 -19.86
CA PHE A 302 -2.36 -9.57 -21.30
C PHE A 302 -1.32 -10.43 -22.05
N ASP A 303 -0.04 -10.33 -21.70
CA ASP A 303 1.02 -11.10 -22.36
C ASP A 303 1.35 -12.40 -21.60
N ALA A 304 0.82 -13.52 -22.10
CA ALA A 304 1.07 -14.84 -21.52
C ALA A 304 2.55 -15.29 -21.55
N SER A 305 3.41 -14.61 -22.32
CA SER A 305 4.84 -14.94 -22.44
C SER A 305 5.66 -14.39 -21.27
N TYR A 306 5.27 -13.23 -20.73
CA TYR A 306 5.92 -12.58 -19.59
C TYR A 306 5.13 -12.83 -18.29
N CYS A 307 3.82 -13.02 -18.38
CA CYS A 307 2.93 -13.05 -17.21
C CYS A 307 2.50 -14.46 -16.87
N LEU A 308 3.50 -15.33 -16.65
CA LEU A 308 3.34 -16.78 -16.51
C LEU A 308 2.38 -17.20 -15.39
N GLN A 309 2.18 -16.36 -14.38
CA GLN A 309 1.27 -16.59 -13.24
C GLN A 309 0.04 -15.66 -13.25
N GLY A 310 -0.16 -14.89 -14.32
CA GLY A 310 -1.21 -13.89 -14.45
C GLY A 310 -0.76 -12.47 -14.05
N ALA A 311 -1.74 -11.59 -13.88
CA ALA A 311 -1.51 -10.19 -13.51
C ALA A 311 -0.91 -10.04 -12.11
N GLY A 312 0.02 -9.09 -11.97
CA GLY A 312 0.73 -8.81 -10.72
C GLY A 312 2.13 -8.26 -10.96
N VAL A 313 2.86 -8.04 -9.86
CA VAL A 313 4.26 -7.60 -9.90
C VAL A 313 5.18 -8.81 -9.82
N TYR A 314 6.10 -8.92 -10.77
CA TYR A 314 7.14 -9.94 -10.80
C TYR A 314 8.40 -9.31 -10.23
N VAL A 315 9.03 -9.96 -9.24
CA VAL A 315 10.19 -9.39 -8.54
C VAL A 315 11.45 -10.20 -8.85
N TYR A 316 12.50 -9.50 -9.24
CA TYR A 316 13.84 -10.03 -9.50
C TYR A 316 14.56 -10.40 -8.21
N SER A 317 15.35 -11.47 -8.25
CA SER A 317 16.15 -11.89 -7.09
C SER A 317 17.32 -12.75 -7.55
N ALA A 318 18.44 -12.13 -7.90
CA ALA A 318 19.63 -12.85 -8.38
C ALA A 318 20.48 -13.42 -7.24
N GLN A 319 21.09 -14.59 -7.46
CA GLN A 319 21.84 -15.32 -6.44
C GLN A 319 23.10 -14.58 -5.93
N ASN A 320 23.72 -13.70 -6.74
CA ASN A 320 24.98 -13.01 -6.44
C ASN A 320 25.02 -11.59 -7.04
N GLY A 321 23.90 -10.89 -7.06
CA GLY A 321 23.79 -9.58 -7.69
C GLY A 321 22.74 -8.72 -7.03
N ASP A 322 22.05 -7.96 -7.86
CA ASP A 322 20.87 -7.19 -7.52
C ASP A 322 19.70 -8.10 -7.11
N THR A 323 19.00 -7.70 -6.05
CA THR A 323 17.83 -8.36 -5.50
C THR A 323 16.79 -7.32 -5.12
N ASP A 324 15.85 -7.07 -6.03
CA ASP A 324 14.80 -6.06 -5.86
C ASP A 324 13.83 -6.34 -4.71
N ASP A 325 13.88 -7.52 -4.09
CA ASP A 325 13.04 -7.86 -2.94
C ASP A 325 13.28 -7.01 -1.69
N PHE A 326 14.37 -6.24 -1.65
CA PHE A 326 14.65 -5.21 -0.64
C PHE A 326 14.83 -3.80 -1.21
N ASP A 327 14.64 -3.62 -2.52
CA ASP A 327 14.68 -2.31 -3.16
C ASP A 327 13.28 -1.69 -3.11
N ASP A 328 12.97 -1.08 -1.96
CA ASP A 328 11.67 -0.48 -1.70
C ASP A 328 11.23 0.48 -2.82
N ASP A 329 12.15 1.27 -3.38
CA ASP A 329 11.84 2.22 -4.45
C ASP A 329 11.47 1.52 -5.77
N VAL A 330 12.13 0.41 -6.11
CA VAL A 330 11.77 -0.42 -7.28
C VAL A 330 10.41 -1.07 -7.06
N LEU A 331 10.15 -1.60 -5.86
CA LEU A 331 8.85 -2.17 -5.52
C LEU A 331 7.72 -1.12 -5.53
N TYR A 332 7.99 0.10 -5.09
CA TYR A 332 7.04 1.22 -5.21
C TYR A 332 6.83 1.64 -6.67
N HIS A 333 7.86 1.61 -7.51
CA HIS A 333 7.79 1.89 -8.95
C HIS A 333 6.79 0.96 -9.63
N GLU A 334 6.94 -0.35 -9.42
CA GLU A 334 6.02 -1.35 -10.00
C GLU A 334 4.61 -1.27 -9.42
N PHE A 335 4.49 -0.87 -8.15
CA PHE A 335 3.18 -0.56 -7.60
C PHE A 335 2.55 0.67 -8.28
N GLY A 336 3.36 1.66 -8.68
CA GLY A 336 2.94 2.80 -9.48
C GLY A 336 2.32 2.37 -10.82
N HIS A 337 2.93 1.42 -11.53
CA HIS A 337 2.31 0.85 -12.74
C HIS A 337 0.98 0.15 -12.45
N TYR A 338 0.89 -0.62 -11.35
CA TYR A 338 -0.40 -1.18 -10.92
C TYR A 338 -1.43 -0.08 -10.66
N PHE A 339 -1.06 1.02 -10.00
CA PHE A 339 -1.97 2.15 -9.77
C PHE A 339 -2.49 2.71 -11.09
N ALA A 340 -1.59 2.94 -12.05
CA ALA A 340 -1.92 3.53 -13.34
C ALA A 340 -2.86 2.61 -14.17
N ASP A 341 -2.62 1.30 -14.14
CA ASP A 341 -3.51 0.30 -14.75
C ASP A 341 -4.87 0.21 -14.03
N ALA A 342 -4.87 0.23 -12.69
CA ALA A 342 -6.07 -0.02 -11.90
C ALA A 342 -7.04 1.17 -11.84
N LEU A 343 -6.53 2.41 -11.81
CA LEU A 343 -7.36 3.61 -11.59
C LEU A 343 -7.31 4.64 -12.71
N SER A 344 -6.30 4.58 -13.59
CA SER A 344 -6.18 5.49 -14.73
C SER A 344 -6.53 4.72 -16.01
N ARG A 345 -5.83 5.00 -17.11
CA ARG A 345 -5.88 4.24 -18.35
C ARG A 345 -4.50 4.15 -18.98
N ASP A 346 -3.54 3.55 -18.27
CA ASP A 346 -2.21 3.37 -18.85
C ASP A 346 -2.29 2.48 -20.11
N ASP A 347 -1.80 3.02 -21.23
CA ASP A 347 -1.80 2.37 -22.56
C ASP A 347 -0.38 2.23 -23.13
N SER A 348 0.63 2.40 -22.28
CA SER A 348 2.01 2.06 -22.58
C SER A 348 2.17 0.56 -22.84
N PHE A 349 2.88 0.21 -23.91
CA PHE A 349 3.27 -1.17 -24.18
C PHE A 349 4.50 -1.61 -23.36
N GLY A 350 5.05 -0.71 -22.52
CA GLY A 350 6.33 -0.91 -21.87
C GLY A 350 7.47 -1.04 -22.87
N GLY A 351 8.60 -1.53 -22.38
CA GLY A 351 9.78 -1.84 -23.18
C GLY A 351 11.03 -1.18 -22.62
N CYS A 352 12.20 -1.62 -23.07
CA CYS A 352 13.47 -1.07 -22.56
C CYS A 352 13.51 0.45 -22.76
N HIS A 353 14.21 1.18 -21.91
CA HIS A 353 14.35 2.64 -21.96
C HIS A 353 15.55 3.03 -21.10
N LEU A 354 15.83 4.33 -21.02
CA LEU A 354 16.92 4.87 -20.20
C LEU A 354 16.42 6.17 -19.57
N LEU A 355 16.81 6.40 -18.32
CA LEU A 355 16.49 7.59 -17.52
C LEU A 355 16.80 8.92 -18.23
N SER A 356 17.76 8.92 -19.17
CA SER A 356 18.19 10.11 -19.92
C SER A 356 17.69 10.19 -21.37
N SER A 357 16.84 9.24 -21.82
CA SER A 357 16.26 9.26 -23.16
C SER A 357 15.38 10.49 -23.36
N LYS A 358 15.40 11.10 -24.55
CA LYS A 358 14.62 12.32 -24.86
C LYS A 358 13.74 12.15 -26.10
N ASP A 359 13.61 10.92 -26.54
CA ASP A 359 13.02 10.48 -27.80
C ASP A 359 12.15 9.23 -27.59
N LEU A 360 11.76 8.95 -26.34
CA LEU A 360 10.84 7.86 -26.01
C LEU A 360 9.47 8.12 -26.63
N ASP A 361 8.74 7.03 -26.90
CA ASP A 361 7.28 7.05 -27.05
C ASP A 361 6.68 7.80 -25.85
N LEU A 362 5.80 8.77 -26.10
CA LEU A 362 5.26 9.62 -25.03
C LEU A 362 4.43 8.84 -23.99
N ARG A 363 3.80 7.72 -24.38
CA ARG A 363 3.08 6.83 -23.47
C ARG A 363 4.06 6.09 -22.56
N LEU A 364 5.18 5.62 -23.13
CA LEU A 364 6.23 4.97 -22.36
C LEU A 364 6.87 5.96 -21.37
N ALA A 365 7.25 7.16 -21.84
CA ALA A 365 7.80 8.19 -20.98
C ALA A 365 6.85 8.57 -19.84
N TRP A 366 5.54 8.62 -20.12
CA TRP A 366 4.52 8.86 -19.12
C TRP A 366 4.40 7.74 -18.08
N SER A 367 4.26 6.49 -18.54
CA SER A 367 4.11 5.33 -17.66
C SER A 367 5.31 5.18 -16.73
N GLU A 368 6.54 5.21 -17.28
CA GLU A 368 7.77 5.11 -16.49
C GLU A 368 7.97 6.34 -15.60
N GLY A 369 7.66 7.55 -16.10
CA GLY A 369 7.78 8.77 -15.32
C GLY A 369 6.79 8.83 -14.14
N PHE A 370 5.61 8.21 -14.28
CA PHE A 370 4.69 8.01 -13.16
C PHE A 370 5.25 6.97 -12.17
N GLY A 371 5.80 5.86 -12.68
CA GLY A 371 6.53 4.87 -11.90
C GLY A 371 7.63 5.50 -11.04
N ASP A 372 8.48 6.34 -11.63
CA ASP A 372 9.59 7.04 -10.96
C ASP A 372 9.11 8.05 -9.89
N PHE A 373 7.96 8.71 -10.14
CA PHE A 373 7.37 9.66 -9.21
C PHE A 373 6.76 8.97 -7.98
N PHE A 374 6.13 7.81 -8.18
CA PHE A 374 5.31 7.15 -7.17
C PHE A 374 6.07 6.82 -5.86
N PRO A 375 7.31 6.26 -5.88
CA PRO A 375 8.12 6.03 -4.69
C PRO A 375 8.34 7.28 -3.86
N VAL A 376 8.61 8.42 -4.49
CA VAL A 376 8.86 9.67 -3.75
C VAL A 376 7.56 10.25 -3.19
N GLY A 377 6.43 10.06 -3.87
CA GLY A 377 5.10 10.31 -3.31
C GLY A 377 4.83 9.50 -2.04
N VAL A 378 5.08 8.18 -2.08
CA VAL A 378 4.92 7.28 -0.92
C VAL A 378 5.86 7.69 0.22
N LYS A 379 7.14 7.91 -0.05
CA LYS A 379 8.11 8.25 0.99
C LYS A 379 7.88 9.64 1.59
N SER A 380 7.44 10.60 0.79
CA SER A 380 7.02 11.92 1.30
C SER A 380 5.82 11.78 2.24
N TRP A 381 4.82 10.96 1.87
CA TRP A 381 3.67 10.65 2.72
C TRP A 381 4.10 9.94 4.02
N LEU A 382 5.02 8.96 3.94
CA LEU A 382 5.56 8.26 5.11
C LEU A 382 6.43 9.13 6.02
N SER A 383 6.95 10.27 5.54
CA SER A 383 7.80 11.18 6.33
C SER A 383 7.06 11.89 7.47
N ASP A 384 5.74 11.74 7.56
CA ASP A 384 4.93 12.16 8.70
C ASP A 384 5.39 11.45 10.00
N PRO A 385 5.50 12.15 11.14
CA PRO A 385 5.92 11.55 12.42
C PRO A 385 5.13 10.30 12.85
N ALA A 386 3.86 10.19 12.46
CA ALA A 386 3.03 9.03 12.77
C ALA A 386 3.42 7.78 11.95
N ARG A 387 4.18 7.95 10.86
CA ARG A 387 4.46 6.91 9.84
C ARG A 387 5.94 6.74 9.51
N VAL A 388 6.81 7.65 9.93
CA VAL A 388 8.25 7.62 9.64
C VAL A 388 8.94 6.31 10.04
N HIS A 389 8.41 5.62 11.04
CA HIS A 389 8.89 4.30 11.48
C HIS A 389 8.68 3.18 10.44
N LEU A 390 7.91 3.41 9.38
CA LEU A 390 7.66 2.49 8.27
C LEU A 390 8.70 2.65 7.14
N LEU A 391 9.47 3.75 7.13
CA LEU A 391 10.54 3.95 6.16
C LEU A 391 11.72 3.02 6.45
N SER A 392 12.26 2.41 5.40
CA SER A 392 13.49 1.62 5.45
C SER A 392 14.74 2.46 5.14
N SER A 393 14.56 3.65 4.55
CA SER A 393 15.64 4.62 4.33
C SER A 393 16.21 5.18 5.63
N VAL A 394 17.52 5.45 5.66
CA VAL A 394 18.14 6.22 6.75
C VAL A 394 17.65 7.67 6.77
N ASP A 395 17.58 8.29 7.96
CA ASP A 395 17.07 9.66 8.16
C ASP A 395 17.77 10.74 7.30
N SER A 396 19.02 10.49 6.87
CA SER A 396 19.78 11.42 6.03
C SER A 396 19.44 11.33 4.54
N LEU A 397 18.68 10.31 4.11
CA LEU A 397 18.25 10.16 2.73
C LEU A 397 16.97 11.00 2.51
N PRO A 398 16.96 11.96 1.58
CA PRO A 398 15.76 12.71 1.26
C PRO A 398 14.64 11.79 0.79
N ALA A 399 13.39 12.09 1.16
CA ALA A 399 12.23 11.36 0.66
C ALA A 399 12.05 11.46 -0.86
N THR A 400 12.66 12.47 -1.48
CA THR A 400 12.71 12.73 -2.93
C THR A 400 13.78 11.91 -3.67
N ALA A 401 14.61 11.17 -2.96
CA ALA A 401 15.59 10.27 -3.57
C ALA A 401 14.91 9.00 -4.08
N TYR A 402 15.41 8.43 -5.16
CA TYR A 402 15.15 7.09 -5.65
C TYR A 402 16.45 6.30 -5.57
N VAL A 403 16.42 5.10 -5.01
CA VAL A 403 17.58 4.22 -4.84
C VAL A 403 17.24 2.81 -5.31
N ASP A 404 18.03 2.31 -6.25
CA ASP A 404 18.08 0.89 -6.64
C ASP A 404 19.48 0.37 -6.31
N THR A 405 19.53 -0.75 -5.59
CA THR A 405 20.76 -1.36 -5.10
C THR A 405 21.20 -2.57 -5.92
N TYR A 406 22.49 -2.60 -6.25
CA TYR A 406 23.16 -3.78 -6.78
C TYR A 406 24.10 -4.36 -5.72
N GLY A 407 23.70 -5.49 -5.13
CA GLY A 407 24.44 -6.15 -4.06
C GLY A 407 24.45 -5.34 -2.77
N SER A 408 25.52 -4.61 -2.48
CA SER A 408 25.63 -3.74 -1.29
C SER A 408 25.78 -2.26 -1.64
N THR A 409 25.69 -1.89 -2.92
CA THR A 409 25.91 -0.53 -3.41
C THR A 409 24.69 -0.03 -4.16
N ALA A 410 24.40 1.27 -4.11
CA ALA A 410 23.41 1.87 -5.00
C ALA A 410 23.93 1.86 -6.45
N GLN A 411 23.21 1.21 -7.35
CA GLN A 411 23.46 1.28 -8.79
C GLN A 411 22.81 2.52 -9.39
N ILE A 412 21.60 2.85 -8.94
CA ILE A 412 20.88 4.07 -9.30
C ILE A 412 20.68 4.89 -8.03
N TYR A 413 21.02 6.17 -8.12
CA TYR A 413 20.66 7.19 -7.14
C TYR A 413 20.25 8.46 -7.89
N ILE A 414 19.00 8.88 -7.71
CA ILE A 414 18.50 10.14 -8.26
C ILE A 414 17.70 10.86 -7.18
N ASP A 415 17.91 12.16 -7.00
CA ASP A 415 17.09 12.99 -6.13
C ASP A 415 16.27 13.97 -6.97
N LEU A 416 14.95 13.78 -7.02
CA LEU A 416 14.04 14.64 -7.79
C LEU A 416 14.11 16.11 -7.34
N ALA A 417 14.53 16.40 -6.10
CA ALA A 417 14.65 17.78 -5.63
C ALA A 417 15.79 18.54 -6.35
N VAL A 418 16.85 17.85 -6.78
CA VAL A 418 18.10 18.48 -7.26
C VAL A 418 18.59 17.95 -8.61
N MET A 419 17.76 17.20 -9.34
CA MET A 419 18.14 16.58 -10.60
C MET A 419 18.42 17.58 -11.74
N SER A 420 19.42 17.28 -12.57
CA SER A 420 19.87 18.14 -13.68
C SER A 420 18.78 18.37 -14.73
N GLN A 421 18.46 19.64 -14.99
CA GLN A 421 17.55 20.05 -16.07
C GLN A 421 18.03 19.63 -17.46
N ILE A 422 19.31 19.84 -17.78
CA ILE A 422 19.82 19.56 -19.14
C ILE A 422 19.83 18.05 -19.42
N ARG A 423 20.07 17.21 -18.42
CA ARG A 423 20.07 15.75 -18.60
C ARG A 423 18.65 15.19 -18.74
N TYR A 424 17.72 15.67 -17.92
CA TYR A 424 16.37 15.16 -17.79
C TYR A 424 15.37 16.26 -18.19
N SER A 425 14.96 16.22 -19.46
CA SER A 425 14.18 17.25 -20.11
C SER A 425 13.29 16.66 -21.20
N SER A 426 12.26 17.39 -21.59
CA SER A 426 11.26 17.02 -22.61
C SER A 426 10.16 16.09 -22.09
N ALA A 427 8.98 16.15 -22.72
CA ALA A 427 7.87 15.23 -22.46
C ALA A 427 8.17 13.77 -22.85
N ALA A 428 9.23 13.54 -23.63
CA ALA A 428 9.70 12.21 -24.01
C ALA A 428 10.79 11.64 -23.06
N ASN A 429 10.85 12.15 -21.82
CA ASN A 429 11.80 11.72 -20.79
C ASN A 429 11.05 11.41 -19.48
N GLU A 430 11.17 10.17 -19.00
CA GLU A 430 10.50 9.69 -17.77
C GLU A 430 10.88 10.51 -16.53
N MET A 431 12.17 10.78 -16.33
CA MET A 431 12.62 11.56 -15.18
C MET A 431 12.08 13.00 -15.18
N ALA A 432 11.96 13.62 -16.37
CA ALA A 432 11.37 14.94 -16.51
C ALA A 432 9.90 14.94 -16.08
N ILE A 433 9.15 13.91 -16.49
CA ILE A 433 7.75 13.70 -16.07
C ILE A 433 7.67 13.47 -14.57
N ALA A 434 8.50 12.59 -14.01
CA ALA A 434 8.53 12.30 -12.58
C ALA A 434 8.73 13.58 -11.75
N LYS A 435 9.65 14.44 -12.19
CA LYS A 435 9.88 15.74 -11.56
C LYS A 435 8.72 16.71 -11.74
N ILE A 436 8.09 16.78 -12.92
CA ILE A 436 6.89 17.60 -13.12
C ILE A 436 5.80 17.17 -12.12
N LEU A 437 5.50 15.87 -12.05
CA LEU A 437 4.48 15.33 -11.14
C LEU A 437 4.81 15.58 -9.67
N TRP A 438 6.09 15.45 -9.29
CA TRP A 438 6.56 15.80 -7.94
C TRP A 438 6.37 17.30 -7.65
N SER A 439 6.85 18.18 -8.53
CA SER A 439 6.71 19.63 -8.35
C SER A 439 5.24 20.08 -8.29
N LEU A 440 4.35 19.44 -9.06
CA LEU A 440 2.91 19.64 -8.97
C LEU A 440 2.36 19.16 -7.63
N SER A 441 2.79 18.00 -7.15
CA SER A 441 2.39 17.46 -5.85
C SER A 441 2.84 18.33 -4.69
N GLU A 442 4.05 18.88 -4.74
CA GLU A 442 4.53 19.85 -3.73
C GLU A 442 3.70 21.13 -3.74
N ARG A 443 3.29 21.59 -4.92
CA ARG A 443 2.62 22.88 -5.09
C ARG A 443 1.12 22.83 -4.82
N PHE A 444 0.45 21.79 -5.31
CA PHE A 444 -1.00 21.65 -5.36
C PHE A 444 -1.52 20.47 -4.53
N GLY A 445 -0.64 19.60 -4.04
CA GLY A 445 -0.97 18.39 -3.30
C GLY A 445 -1.13 17.16 -4.20
N VAL A 446 -0.72 15.99 -3.68
CA VAL A 446 -0.88 14.69 -4.36
C VAL A 446 -2.33 14.44 -4.83
N PRO A 447 -3.39 14.75 -4.05
CA PRO A 447 -4.76 14.53 -4.51
C PRO A 447 -5.13 15.31 -5.78
N ALA A 448 -4.51 16.48 -6.03
CA ALA A 448 -4.77 17.24 -7.26
C ALA A 448 -4.18 16.54 -8.49
N VAL A 449 -2.95 16.01 -8.37
CA VAL A 449 -2.32 15.19 -9.42
C VAL A 449 -3.14 13.92 -9.65
N PHE A 450 -3.47 13.19 -8.59
CA PHE A 450 -4.20 11.92 -8.70
C PHE A 450 -5.60 12.09 -9.28
N ARG A 451 -6.29 13.20 -9.01
CA ARG A 451 -7.61 13.46 -9.61
C ARG A 451 -7.57 13.45 -11.13
N VAL A 452 -6.56 14.07 -11.75
CA VAL A 452 -6.44 14.05 -13.22
C VAL A 452 -6.26 12.61 -13.71
N LEU A 453 -5.47 11.80 -13.00
CA LEU A 453 -5.25 10.40 -13.33
C LEU A 453 -6.51 9.55 -13.15
N THR A 454 -7.27 9.74 -12.08
CA THR A 454 -8.39 8.85 -11.74
C THR A 454 -9.71 9.28 -12.38
N ASP A 455 -9.91 10.57 -12.62
CA ASP A 455 -11.22 11.11 -13.01
C ASP A 455 -11.23 11.50 -14.49
N TYR A 456 -10.14 12.08 -15.00
CA TYR A 456 -10.08 12.57 -16.37
C TYR A 456 -9.49 11.56 -17.36
N LEU A 457 -8.29 11.01 -17.10
CA LEU A 457 -7.61 10.12 -18.06
C LEU A 457 -8.45 8.90 -18.48
N PRO A 458 -9.28 8.26 -17.64
CA PRO A 458 -10.17 7.18 -18.08
C PRO A 458 -11.22 7.61 -19.10
N THR A 459 -11.52 8.91 -19.21
CA THR A 459 -12.61 9.46 -20.04
C THR A 459 -12.20 9.91 -21.43
N ILE A 460 -10.89 10.00 -21.73
CA ILE A 460 -10.40 10.64 -22.98
C ILE A 460 -10.54 9.78 -24.26
N GLY A 461 -11.29 8.68 -24.21
CA GLY A 461 -11.62 7.85 -25.38
C GLY A 461 -10.40 7.14 -25.99
N GLU A 462 -10.23 7.28 -27.31
CA GLU A 462 -9.16 6.65 -28.10
C GLU A 462 -7.83 7.43 -28.10
N GLN A 463 -7.78 8.61 -27.45
CA GLN A 463 -6.53 9.38 -27.35
C GLN A 463 -5.49 8.62 -26.54
N SER A 464 -4.19 8.77 -26.82
CA SER A 464 -3.12 8.15 -26.02
C SER A 464 -3.02 8.77 -24.62
N VAL A 465 -2.72 7.96 -23.59
CA VAL A 465 -2.38 8.48 -22.25
C VAL A 465 -0.91 8.87 -22.19
N ASN A 466 -0.68 10.18 -22.05
CA ASN A 466 0.64 10.78 -21.94
C ASN A 466 0.60 12.13 -21.20
N LEU A 467 1.75 12.82 -21.09
CA LEU A 467 1.84 14.12 -20.42
C LEU A 467 0.93 15.20 -21.03
N GLU A 468 0.64 15.17 -22.33
CA GLU A 468 -0.28 16.12 -22.97
C GLU A 468 -1.72 15.88 -22.53
N SER A 469 -2.15 14.63 -22.49
CA SER A 469 -3.48 14.29 -21.99
C SER A 469 -3.64 14.66 -20.51
N PHE A 470 -2.58 14.49 -19.71
CA PHE A 470 -2.57 14.97 -18.32
C PHE A 470 -2.66 16.50 -18.25
N TRP A 471 -1.95 17.22 -19.11
CA TRP A 471 -2.05 18.68 -19.20
C TRP A 471 -3.48 19.13 -19.54
N ASP A 472 -4.09 18.55 -20.57
CA ASP A 472 -5.47 18.86 -20.98
C ASP A 472 -6.45 18.60 -19.82
N GLY A 473 -6.27 17.47 -19.13
CA GLY A 473 -7.05 17.12 -17.96
C GLY A 473 -6.87 18.09 -16.81
N TRP A 474 -5.65 18.57 -16.58
CA TRP A 474 -5.38 19.58 -15.56
C TRP A 474 -6.14 20.88 -15.85
N LEU A 475 -6.13 21.34 -17.11
CA LEU A 475 -6.84 22.55 -17.50
C LEU A 475 -8.36 22.41 -17.31
N LEU A 476 -8.91 21.22 -17.58
CA LEU A 476 -10.35 20.95 -17.47
C LEU A 476 -10.83 20.68 -16.04
N GLU A 477 -10.14 19.82 -15.30
CA GLU A 477 -10.54 19.41 -13.95
C GLU A 477 -10.24 20.48 -12.91
N TYR A 478 -9.14 21.20 -13.07
CA TYR A 478 -8.68 22.18 -12.09
C TYR A 478 -9.06 23.62 -12.46
N THR A 479 -9.27 23.93 -13.75
CA THR A 479 -9.61 25.28 -14.24
C THR A 479 -8.73 26.38 -13.60
N PRO A 480 -7.39 26.27 -13.72
CA PRO A 480 -6.49 27.15 -12.98
C PRO A 480 -6.73 28.61 -13.34
N ASN A 481 -6.68 29.50 -12.35
CA ASN A 481 -6.65 30.94 -12.63
C ASN A 481 -5.30 31.33 -13.26
N ASP A 482 -5.20 32.54 -13.83
CA ASP A 482 -3.98 33.02 -14.52
C ASP A 482 -2.68 32.84 -13.72
N GLY A 483 -2.73 33.06 -12.40
CA GLY A 483 -1.56 32.88 -11.53
C GLY A 483 -1.19 31.41 -11.32
N GLU A 484 -2.18 30.53 -11.22
CA GLU A 484 -1.96 29.08 -11.15
C GLU A 484 -1.47 28.54 -12.48
N LEU A 485 -2.02 29.00 -13.61
CA LEU A 485 -1.57 28.64 -14.96
C LEU A 485 -0.12 29.09 -15.20
N THR A 486 0.25 30.29 -14.75
CA THR A 486 1.64 30.76 -14.77
C THR A 486 2.56 29.84 -13.97
N THR A 487 2.10 29.39 -12.79
CA THR A 487 2.86 28.45 -11.94
C THR A 487 3.02 27.09 -12.63
N LEU A 488 1.93 26.57 -13.21
CA LEU A 488 1.90 25.32 -13.94
C LEU A 488 2.89 25.34 -15.12
N ARG A 489 2.82 26.38 -15.96
CA ARG A 489 3.78 26.61 -17.06
C ARG A 489 5.22 26.67 -16.56
N SER A 490 5.48 27.36 -15.44
CA SER A 490 6.83 27.42 -14.87
C SER A 490 7.38 26.05 -14.45
N ILE A 491 6.54 25.13 -13.95
CA ILE A 491 6.95 23.78 -13.58
C ILE A 491 7.36 22.98 -14.83
N PHE A 492 6.56 23.06 -15.90
CA PHE A 492 6.84 22.38 -17.16
C PHE A 492 8.08 22.96 -17.85
N ASN A 493 8.24 24.29 -17.86
CA ASN A 493 9.40 24.98 -18.42
C ASN A 493 10.71 24.61 -17.72
N GLU A 494 10.68 24.30 -16.42
CA GLU A 494 11.85 23.79 -15.68
C GLU A 494 12.39 22.49 -16.29
N ARG A 495 11.58 21.78 -17.07
CA ARG A 495 11.97 20.56 -17.79
C ARG A 495 11.96 20.72 -19.31
N LEU A 496 11.98 21.96 -19.80
CA LEU A 496 11.95 22.27 -21.24
C LEU A 496 10.74 21.67 -21.96
N VAL A 497 9.60 21.63 -21.26
CA VAL A 497 8.29 21.29 -21.83
C VAL A 497 7.50 22.58 -21.94
N TYR A 498 7.21 23.01 -23.16
CA TYR A 498 6.61 24.32 -23.44
C TYR A 498 5.19 24.11 -23.97
N TYR A 499 4.22 24.04 -23.05
CA TYR A 499 2.78 23.97 -23.39
C TYR A 499 2.16 25.36 -23.17
N GLN A 500 2.61 26.31 -23.98
CA GLN A 500 2.28 27.73 -23.85
C GLN A 500 2.58 28.47 -25.15
N GLU A 501 2.07 29.69 -25.24
CA GLU A 501 2.40 30.70 -26.26
C GLU A 501 3.91 30.95 -26.35
N ASP A 502 4.38 31.22 -27.57
CA ASP A 502 5.73 31.70 -27.87
C ASP A 502 5.77 33.22 -28.17
N GLU A 503 6.85 33.70 -28.80
CA GLU A 503 7.00 35.12 -29.16
C GLU A 503 6.30 35.53 -30.47
N PHE A 504 5.81 34.56 -31.24
CA PHE A 504 5.15 34.70 -32.54
C PHE A 504 3.63 34.54 -32.46
N GLU A 505 3.13 34.06 -31.32
CA GLU A 505 1.72 33.88 -31.02
C GLU A 505 0.80 35.01 -31.51
N ASN A 506 -0.41 34.64 -31.94
CA ASN A 506 -1.33 35.38 -32.84
C ASN A 506 -1.10 35.11 -34.34
N ASP A 507 -0.45 34.00 -34.68
CA ASP A 507 -0.13 33.56 -36.04
C ASP A 507 -0.98 32.38 -36.52
N ASN A 508 -2.03 32.02 -35.77
CA ASN A 508 -3.14 31.17 -36.21
C ASN A 508 -3.85 31.64 -37.49
N LEU A 509 -3.64 32.90 -37.90
CA LEU A 509 -4.10 33.47 -39.15
C LEU A 509 -2.93 34.12 -39.90
N ALA A 510 -3.02 34.11 -41.23
CA ALA A 510 -2.02 34.73 -42.08
C ALA A 510 -1.90 36.25 -41.84
N ASP A 511 -0.70 36.69 -41.47
CA ASP A 511 -0.31 38.09 -41.34
C ASP A 511 0.83 38.45 -42.31
N GLU A 512 0.59 39.40 -43.21
CA GLU A 512 1.58 39.86 -44.20
C GLU A 512 2.65 40.79 -43.59
N LEU A 513 2.42 41.32 -42.39
CA LEU A 513 3.36 42.21 -41.70
C LEU A 513 4.50 41.44 -41.04
N ARG A 514 4.26 40.18 -40.67
CA ARG A 514 5.21 39.29 -39.99
C ARG A 514 5.73 38.23 -40.95
N LYS A 515 6.93 38.44 -41.50
CA LYS A 515 7.55 37.55 -42.48
C LYS A 515 8.78 36.84 -41.95
N ALA A 516 8.89 35.55 -42.23
CA ALA A 516 10.10 34.79 -41.99
C ALA A 516 11.23 35.29 -42.89
N THR A 517 12.41 35.44 -42.31
CA THR A 517 13.61 35.83 -43.05
C THR A 517 14.24 34.61 -43.71
N LEU A 518 14.41 34.65 -45.04
CA LEU A 518 15.03 33.55 -45.80
C LEU A 518 16.39 33.16 -45.21
N GLY A 519 16.55 31.88 -44.90
CA GLY A 519 17.77 31.29 -44.34
C GLY A 519 17.90 31.43 -42.82
N VAL A 520 17.03 32.16 -42.14
CA VAL A 520 17.01 32.30 -40.67
C VAL A 520 16.08 31.24 -40.07
N LYS A 521 16.46 30.72 -38.90
CA LYS A 521 15.62 29.81 -38.11
C LYS A 521 14.81 30.61 -37.10
N GLU A 522 13.55 30.25 -36.93
CA GLU A 522 12.66 30.75 -35.89
C GLU A 522 12.15 29.56 -35.09
N THR A 523 12.10 29.68 -33.76
CA THR A 523 11.59 28.59 -32.91
C THR A 523 10.14 28.90 -32.55
N HIS A 524 9.26 27.98 -32.91
CA HIS A 524 7.82 28.05 -32.73
C HIS A 524 7.34 26.95 -31.78
N TYR A 525 6.24 27.17 -31.07
CA TYR A 525 5.63 26.19 -30.16
C TYR A 525 4.28 25.73 -30.74
N LEU A 526 4.01 24.43 -30.64
CA LEU A 526 2.66 23.87 -30.81
C LEU A 526 2.12 23.58 -29.42
N TYR A 527 0.98 24.14 -29.05
CA TYR A 527 0.41 23.95 -27.72
C TYR A 527 -1.13 23.96 -27.71
N SER A 528 -1.71 23.98 -26.51
CA SER A 528 -3.15 24.17 -26.29
C SER A 528 -3.40 24.75 -24.90
N ASP A 529 -4.14 25.85 -24.84
CA ASP A 529 -4.59 26.50 -23.59
C ASP A 529 -6.12 26.52 -23.42
N THR A 530 -6.84 26.41 -24.53
CA THR A 530 -8.31 26.45 -24.63
C THR A 530 -8.89 25.21 -25.31
N LEU A 531 -8.08 24.15 -25.46
CA LEU A 531 -8.40 22.95 -26.23
C LEU A 531 -8.64 23.22 -27.71
N SER A 532 -8.19 24.38 -28.20
CA SER A 532 -8.11 24.67 -29.62
C SER A 532 -6.75 24.20 -30.15
N THR A 533 -6.74 23.67 -31.37
CA THR A 533 -5.50 23.25 -32.03
C THR A 533 -4.73 24.46 -32.48
N ASP A 534 -3.49 24.53 -32.06
CA ASP A 534 -2.56 25.55 -32.48
C ASP A 534 -2.01 25.32 -33.89
N VAL A 535 -1.81 26.42 -34.61
CA VAL A 535 -1.44 26.47 -36.02
C VAL A 535 -0.59 27.71 -36.25
N ASP A 536 0.57 27.54 -36.85
CA ASP A 536 1.46 28.67 -37.15
C ASP A 536 1.39 29.00 -38.65
N VAL A 537 0.91 30.20 -38.99
CA VAL A 537 0.79 30.66 -40.39
C VAL A 537 1.85 31.73 -40.67
N ILE A 538 2.97 31.28 -41.23
CA ILE A 538 4.19 32.06 -41.37
C ILE A 538 4.34 32.59 -42.79
N ALA A 539 4.24 33.91 -42.98
CA ALA A 539 4.43 34.55 -44.29
C ALA A 539 5.91 34.59 -44.70
N PHE A 540 6.21 34.53 -46.01
CA PHE A 540 7.56 34.73 -46.54
C PHE A 540 7.52 35.23 -48.00
N ASP A 541 8.57 35.96 -48.39
CA ASP A 541 8.68 36.52 -49.74
C ASP A 541 9.31 35.50 -50.72
N VAL A 542 8.73 35.40 -51.91
CA VAL A 542 9.24 34.54 -53.00
C VAL A 542 9.33 35.26 -54.34
N GLU A 543 10.23 34.79 -55.19
CA GLU A 543 10.40 35.20 -56.58
C GLU A 543 9.95 34.10 -57.54
N ALA A 544 9.18 34.47 -58.58
CA ALA A 544 8.73 33.54 -59.60
C ALA A 544 9.89 32.75 -60.23
N GLY A 545 9.72 31.44 -60.35
CA GLY A 545 10.69 30.52 -60.95
C GLY A 545 11.86 30.13 -60.03
N LYS A 546 11.96 30.68 -58.82
CA LYS A 546 12.92 30.21 -57.80
C LYS A 546 12.36 29.03 -57.03
N GLN A 547 13.26 28.17 -56.56
CA GLN A 547 12.91 27.02 -55.73
C GLN A 547 13.15 27.37 -54.26
N TYR A 548 12.24 26.93 -53.40
CA TYR A 548 12.30 27.13 -51.96
C TYR A 548 12.17 25.80 -51.24
N THR A 549 12.91 25.68 -50.14
CA THR A 549 12.82 24.58 -49.17
C THR A 549 12.26 25.12 -47.86
N LEU A 550 11.14 24.58 -47.40
CA LEU A 550 10.57 24.82 -46.08
C LEU A 550 10.86 23.60 -45.22
N LYS A 551 11.29 23.81 -43.99
CA LYS A 551 11.69 22.72 -43.10
C LYS A 551 11.37 23.03 -41.65
N THR A 552 10.79 22.07 -40.94
CA THR A 552 10.83 22.03 -39.48
C THR A 552 12.04 21.22 -39.01
N SER A 553 12.63 21.57 -37.88
CA SER A 553 13.76 20.86 -37.29
C SER A 553 13.82 21.11 -35.79
N GLY A 554 14.79 20.53 -35.07
CA GLY A 554 14.96 20.84 -33.64
C GLY A 554 13.74 20.48 -32.78
N LEU A 555 12.96 19.49 -33.22
CA LEU A 555 11.70 19.13 -32.57
C LEU A 555 11.94 18.54 -31.18
N THR A 556 11.12 18.95 -30.21
CA THR A 556 11.17 18.43 -28.83
C THR A 556 9.79 18.07 -28.33
N SER A 557 9.73 17.23 -27.29
CA SER A 557 8.50 16.85 -26.58
C SER A 557 7.47 16.14 -27.44
N GLY A 558 7.95 15.46 -28.48
CA GLY A 558 7.11 14.68 -29.38
C GLY A 558 6.44 15.49 -30.47
N ALA A 559 6.69 16.81 -30.58
CA ALA A 559 6.10 17.65 -31.62
C ALA A 559 6.25 17.00 -33.00
N ASP A 560 5.11 16.76 -33.65
CA ASP A 560 5.02 16.12 -34.95
C ASP A 560 4.36 17.06 -35.96
N THR A 561 5.20 17.66 -36.79
CA THR A 561 4.80 18.78 -37.62
C THR A 561 4.24 18.32 -38.96
N HIS A 562 3.30 19.09 -39.50
CA HIS A 562 2.83 19.00 -40.87
C HIS A 562 2.84 20.39 -41.49
N ILE A 563 3.57 20.57 -42.60
CA ILE A 563 3.64 21.83 -43.33
C ILE A 563 2.70 21.78 -44.54
N SER A 564 1.92 22.84 -44.77
CA SER A 564 1.26 23.12 -46.05
C SER A 564 1.70 24.48 -46.58
N VAL A 565 1.87 24.61 -47.89
CA VAL A 565 2.18 25.89 -48.54
C VAL A 565 0.90 26.55 -49.05
N LEU A 566 0.67 27.80 -48.68
CA LEU A 566 -0.42 28.62 -49.21
C LEU A 566 0.14 29.68 -50.18
N ASN A 567 -0.61 29.96 -51.23
CA ASN A 567 -0.29 31.02 -52.18
C ASN A 567 -0.67 32.41 -51.63
N ASN A 568 -0.40 33.47 -52.41
CA ASN A 568 -0.72 34.86 -52.04
C ASN A 568 -2.21 35.13 -51.79
N GLY A 569 -3.11 34.27 -52.28
CA GLY A 569 -4.55 34.33 -51.97
C GLY A 569 -4.95 33.48 -50.76
N GLN A 570 -3.97 33.00 -49.97
CA GLN A 570 -4.15 32.14 -48.79
C GLN A 570 -4.84 30.80 -49.10
N ASN A 571 -4.85 30.38 -50.36
CA ASN A 571 -5.34 29.06 -50.76
C ASN A 571 -4.17 28.07 -50.83
N PRO A 572 -4.40 26.75 -50.62
CA PRO A 572 -3.38 25.73 -50.82
C PRO A 572 -2.69 25.89 -52.17
N LEU A 573 -1.35 25.90 -52.15
CA LEU A 573 -0.56 25.90 -53.36
C LEU A 573 -0.72 24.55 -54.05
N MET A 574 -1.16 24.57 -55.31
CA MET A 574 -1.36 23.35 -56.09
C MET A 574 -0.24 23.17 -57.10
N VAL A 575 0.39 22.00 -57.10
CA VAL A 575 1.37 21.56 -58.11
C VAL A 575 0.91 20.23 -58.68
N ASN A 576 0.73 20.16 -60.00
CA ASN A 576 0.22 18.96 -60.69
C ASN A 576 -1.12 18.42 -60.13
N GLY A 577 -1.98 19.31 -59.61
CA GLY A 577 -3.28 18.93 -59.05
C GLY A 577 -3.24 18.41 -57.62
N LEU A 578 -2.08 18.42 -56.96
CA LEU A 578 -1.90 18.06 -55.54
C LEU A 578 -1.53 19.30 -54.73
N ALA A 579 -2.01 19.36 -53.49
CA ALA A 579 -1.58 20.38 -52.54
C ALA A 579 -0.09 20.17 -52.23
N VAL A 580 0.64 21.27 -52.10
CA VAL A 580 2.04 21.25 -51.65
C VAL A 580 2.03 21.19 -50.13
N GLU A 581 2.07 19.99 -49.61
CA GLU A 581 2.10 19.70 -48.18
C GLU A 581 2.95 18.46 -47.90
N ASN A 582 3.43 18.35 -46.66
CA ASN A 582 4.22 17.22 -46.19
C ASN A 582 4.14 17.13 -44.66
N ASP A 583 3.96 15.92 -44.16
CA ASP A 583 4.09 15.52 -42.74
C ASP A 583 5.56 15.19 -42.43
N ASP A 584 6.18 14.31 -43.22
CA ASP A 584 7.49 13.73 -42.89
C ASP A 584 8.59 14.08 -43.90
N ALA A 585 9.73 14.56 -43.41
CA ALA A 585 10.92 14.83 -44.21
C ALA A 585 11.51 13.53 -44.80
N THR A 586 11.28 12.37 -44.16
CA THR A 586 11.71 11.06 -44.65
C THR A 586 10.69 9.97 -44.37
N ALA A 587 10.20 9.30 -45.42
CA ALA A 587 9.33 8.13 -45.27
C ALA A 587 10.05 7.00 -44.49
N ASN A 588 9.40 6.47 -43.44
CA ASN A 588 9.80 5.29 -42.66
C ASN A 588 10.98 5.43 -41.65
N ALA A 589 11.26 6.61 -41.09
CA ALA A 589 12.37 6.79 -40.13
C ALA A 589 12.08 6.47 -38.65
N TYR A 590 10.87 5.98 -38.34
CA TYR A 590 10.40 5.81 -36.96
C TYR A 590 11.12 4.70 -36.19
N TYR A 591 11.43 3.58 -36.86
CA TYR A 591 12.12 2.46 -36.24
C TYR A 591 13.63 2.58 -36.42
N SER A 592 14.33 2.82 -35.32
CA SER A 592 15.79 2.76 -35.32
C SER A 592 16.28 1.75 -34.29
N TYR A 593 17.33 1.02 -34.66
CA TYR A 593 18.00 0.09 -33.78
C TYR A 593 18.64 0.86 -32.61
N ASP A 594 18.27 0.47 -31.40
CA ASP A 594 18.92 0.98 -30.19
C ASP A 594 20.00 -0.01 -29.74
N PRO A 595 21.28 0.39 -29.70
CA PRO A 595 22.38 -0.50 -29.32
C PRO A 595 22.37 -0.92 -27.85
N VAL A 596 21.70 -0.17 -26.97
CA VAL A 596 21.57 -0.52 -25.55
C VAL A 596 20.48 -1.57 -25.36
N CYS A 597 19.38 -1.42 -26.09
CA CYS A 597 18.22 -2.28 -25.94
C CYS A 597 18.12 -3.41 -26.99
N GLY A 598 19.08 -3.51 -27.91
CA GLY A 598 19.23 -4.63 -28.84
C GLY A 598 18.07 -4.84 -29.82
N SER A 599 17.18 -3.86 -29.97
CA SER A 599 15.95 -3.94 -30.76
C SER A 599 15.58 -2.58 -31.37
N SER A 600 14.81 -2.60 -32.45
CA SER A 600 14.28 -1.38 -33.07
C SER A 600 13.16 -0.78 -32.21
N ARG A 601 13.19 0.54 -32.02
CA ARG A 601 12.16 1.29 -31.28
C ARG A 601 11.62 2.41 -32.11
N VAL A 602 10.37 2.78 -31.83
CA VAL A 602 9.81 4.06 -32.26
C VAL A 602 10.56 5.16 -31.54
N LYS A 603 11.16 6.09 -32.28
CA LYS A 603 11.82 7.26 -31.72
C LYS A 603 11.07 8.53 -32.09
N ASN A 604 10.73 9.32 -31.08
CA ASN A 604 10.26 10.69 -31.22
C ASN A 604 11.44 11.63 -31.48
N ASN A 605 12.08 11.48 -32.64
CA ASN A 605 13.26 12.27 -33.01
C ASN A 605 12.99 13.15 -34.23
N ALA A 606 13.85 14.16 -34.40
CA ALA A 606 13.70 15.16 -35.46
C ALA A 606 13.74 14.59 -36.89
N THR A 607 14.24 13.37 -37.11
CA THR A 607 14.23 12.76 -38.46
C THR A 607 12.88 12.13 -38.79
N ALA A 608 12.18 11.64 -37.77
CA ALA A 608 10.87 11.02 -37.90
C ALA A 608 9.70 12.01 -37.85
N LEU A 609 9.85 13.14 -37.15
CA LEU A 609 8.76 14.07 -36.86
C LEU A 609 8.87 15.44 -37.57
N SER A 610 9.97 15.69 -38.27
CA SER A 610 10.12 16.93 -39.05
C SER A 610 9.44 16.80 -40.39
N SER A 611 8.94 17.90 -40.94
CA SER A 611 8.49 18.00 -42.32
C SER A 611 9.48 18.80 -43.16
N GLU A 612 9.58 18.44 -44.44
CA GLU A 612 10.36 19.19 -45.43
C GLU A 612 9.62 19.28 -46.77
N ILE A 613 9.47 20.49 -47.31
CA ILE A 613 8.82 20.72 -48.60
C ILE A 613 9.79 21.44 -49.51
N VAL A 614 9.88 20.97 -50.76
CA VAL A 614 10.57 21.69 -51.84
C VAL A 614 9.57 22.04 -52.93
N PHE A 615 9.46 23.33 -53.27
CA PHE A 615 8.58 23.78 -54.35
C PHE A 615 9.19 24.92 -55.17
N THR A 616 8.68 25.11 -56.39
CA THR A 616 9.04 26.24 -57.26
C THR A 616 7.92 27.27 -57.25
N ALA A 617 8.24 28.52 -56.91
CA ALA A 617 7.26 29.59 -56.85
C ALA A 617 6.71 29.92 -58.25
N GLN A 618 5.38 29.95 -58.39
CA GLN A 618 4.71 30.22 -59.67
C GLN A 618 4.61 31.72 -59.96
N THR A 619 4.55 32.54 -58.91
CA THR A 619 4.41 34.00 -58.97
C THR A 619 5.30 34.64 -57.92
N THR A 620 5.83 35.84 -58.22
CA THR A 620 6.49 36.68 -57.22
C THR A 620 5.45 37.25 -56.28
N GLY A 621 5.68 37.20 -54.98
CA GLY A 621 4.73 37.70 -53.97
C GLY A 621 4.95 37.08 -52.60
N ILE A 622 3.92 37.16 -51.76
CA ILE A 622 3.92 36.57 -50.42
C ILE A 622 3.30 35.18 -50.51
N TYR A 623 3.99 34.20 -49.95
CA TYR A 623 3.47 32.85 -49.73
C TYR A 623 3.43 32.61 -48.22
N TYR A 624 2.71 31.59 -47.78
CA TYR A 624 2.60 31.26 -46.37
C TYR A 624 2.92 29.80 -46.14
N ALA A 625 3.63 29.51 -45.06
CA ALA A 625 3.76 28.17 -44.52
C ALA A 625 2.72 28.04 -43.41
N LYS A 626 1.83 27.07 -43.53
CA LYS A 626 0.93 26.68 -42.46
C LYS A 626 1.53 25.45 -41.79
N VAL A 627 2.02 25.60 -40.57
CA VAL A 627 2.53 24.50 -39.74
C VAL A 627 1.47 24.16 -38.70
N ARG A 628 1.28 22.87 -38.45
CA ARG A 628 0.35 22.35 -37.45
C ARG A 628 0.83 20.98 -37.00
N THR A 629 0.24 20.47 -35.94
CA THR A 629 0.38 19.05 -35.60
C THR A 629 -0.20 18.16 -36.71
N THR A 630 0.45 17.01 -36.95
CA THR A 630 -0.02 16.00 -37.90
C THR A 630 -1.44 15.51 -37.56
N THR A 631 -2.17 15.08 -38.57
CA THR A 631 -3.52 14.48 -38.42
C THR A 631 -3.51 12.97 -38.64
N ASP A 632 -2.34 12.38 -38.80
CA ASP A 632 -2.24 10.96 -39.09
C ASP A 632 -2.76 10.12 -37.94
N THR A 633 -3.66 9.21 -38.28
CA THR A 633 -4.27 8.31 -37.31
C THR A 633 -3.40 7.09 -37.04
N GLU A 634 -2.53 6.70 -37.97
CA GLU A 634 -1.58 5.59 -37.87
C GLU A 634 -0.53 5.66 -39.03
N PRO A 635 0.70 5.17 -38.83
CA PRO A 635 1.18 4.52 -37.62
C PRO A 635 1.62 5.58 -36.61
N PHE A 636 1.99 5.16 -35.41
CA PHE A 636 2.78 5.97 -34.46
C PHE A 636 1.97 6.82 -33.48
N LEU A 637 1.14 6.13 -32.70
CA LEU A 637 0.60 6.49 -31.36
C LEU A 637 1.63 7.03 -30.34
N ALA A 638 2.89 7.19 -30.74
CA ALA A 638 4.02 7.65 -29.95
C ALA A 638 4.25 9.17 -30.04
N ALA A 639 3.84 9.81 -31.15
CA ALA A 639 4.08 11.23 -31.42
C ALA A 639 3.13 12.15 -30.64
N GLY A 640 3.58 13.38 -30.38
CA GLY A 640 2.87 14.38 -29.58
C GLY A 640 2.17 15.43 -30.43
N ARG A 641 1.10 16.00 -29.88
CA ARG A 641 0.41 17.16 -30.43
C ARG A 641 1.10 18.48 -30.06
N TYR A 642 1.89 18.48 -29.00
CA TYR A 642 2.50 19.67 -28.43
C TYR A 642 4.03 19.58 -28.47
N GLY A 643 4.68 20.73 -28.37
CA GLY A 643 6.13 20.82 -28.23
C GLY A 643 6.70 21.99 -29.01
N THR A 644 7.99 21.92 -29.32
CA THR A 644 8.70 23.03 -29.98
C THR A 644 9.29 22.57 -31.29
N TYR A 645 9.40 23.46 -32.28
CA TYR A 645 10.11 23.19 -33.53
C TYR A 645 10.79 24.45 -34.08
N ASP A 646 11.89 24.27 -34.80
CA ASP A 646 12.55 25.33 -35.57
C ASP A 646 11.97 25.35 -36.99
N PHE A 647 11.32 26.43 -37.38
CA PHE A 647 10.94 26.70 -38.77
C PHE A 647 12.07 27.38 -39.55
N GLN A 648 12.28 26.95 -40.79
CA GLN A 648 13.18 27.63 -41.73
C GLN A 648 12.67 27.55 -43.16
N VAL A 649 12.67 28.70 -43.84
CA VAL A 649 12.51 28.79 -45.29
C VAL A 649 13.85 29.16 -45.94
N LYS A 650 14.26 28.46 -46.99
CA LYS A 650 15.49 28.70 -47.76
C LYS A 650 15.19 28.80 -49.24
N GLN A 651 15.83 29.74 -49.93
CA GLN A 651 15.87 29.72 -51.40
C GLN A 651 17.04 28.83 -51.83
N ASN A 652 16.79 27.89 -52.75
CA ASN A 652 17.78 26.92 -53.24
C ASN A 652 18.71 27.49 -54.32
#